data_AF-A0A075GGQ1-F1
#
_entry.id   AF-A0A075GGQ1-F1
#
_cell.length_a   1.000
_cell.length_b   1.000
_cell.length_c   1.000
_cell.angle_alpha   90.00
_cell.angle_beta   90.00
_cell.angle_gamma   90.00
#
_symmetry.space_group_name_H-M   'P 1'
#
loop_
_entity.id
_entity.type
_entity.pdbx_description
1 polymer ?
#
loop_
_entity_poly.entity_id
_entity_poly.type
_entity_poly.pdbx_seq_one_letter_code
_entity_poly.pdbx_strand_id
1 'polypeptide(L)'
;MMGRSIAEENSMLGAYNWKISRGDEAETTLQGYVKPQFTKPGHTISFHASSELDECQFFLRIYRLGWYRGAGARQVHRSKITSVGNNGIWSKQKGWQHSDKCGDSVQGMNWPRVYQLYIPDDWLPGSYIAKFETLDGRAYIHPFWISSLAENESGIAVLGAVITSQSRNWWGGISATQVVDGTPFKSPELYYPVGSESLSFERPYFNSRGGDALRWEYPLVRWLEKNQVEAAYHTDLELETKPTLLNQYSHVITAGPMRYWTENTELALQNFVEAGGNIVHLGSEAGQHMVALQNNNDYRDGQIVFQPNETYPDIGERLENTFYSATVSGSRKTAPWANLKINSGMVKHLDGLRIENKMVEGIAGLSWDKSIKANGLKIVASNRIKHRKWTYRVVNSHVKAFSSGGSIFNAGVSSWSWGLEKFGNHGNANVNDDLQEITLRLLGIQNKPEIKVEQTIEEEDVEDYDLFTLEDFNIILQENPRHFEALLGAGIFLWEEENYDEAHTYFERALQVNPDSIIGKYRLARNHHKLQQYHEMIPIYEYLLRECPERMHYVFQYADLLINLQRFDDAILTLQQLKKENPQDSKVWAILAHCERRKRKFSIAEKYCKTALELDPGNHRARVQYASIAHDQEDYIEAEKRWEDVLKIDKNNYSALMGKSRGCFKRGAHELGQKMLEQLVHDDEHSHRVEPYISLMNLTFNYLKDYSYTTKVANLMLTNLGSNIQLHKRIEHIAICHLTLSLSKLGNHAEAEKICKKYLNENPENDEYRLCLTQILREAGEAENSLENFKAVFENADIPISGIDSMGERSEITVECLTQEEVVKVENGPLVSIIMTAYKATELIEIAVNSILQQSYQNIELIIVDDASPDDTFEKILSMANNDSRIKPLSLENNGGTYVAKNSGLQIASGKYVSFHDSDDWCHQDKIKIQVESLESDAELIACTTGYIRVDENSNIIYRGKGALRHACISLMFEREKIVNRIGFFDSIRVSADSEYEARISTVFGKEYVSHLHLPLIVASVRSESLSQGGKFQLDWMGLSGPRLEYRQQYQIYHREIILGAKDCYIPFPLEKRVFDAPSEMIW
;
A
#
# COMPACT_ATOMS: atom_id res chain seq x y z
N MET A 1 -27.13 -15.89 34.17
CA MET A 1 -26.27 -16.24 33.01
C MET A 1 -24.90 -15.69 33.33
N MET A 2 -23.84 -16.52 33.37
CA MET A 2 -22.48 -16.01 33.55
C MET A 2 -22.15 -15.11 32.36
N GLY A 3 -21.93 -13.83 32.61
CA GLY A 3 -21.46 -12.89 31.59
C GLY A 3 -20.04 -13.24 31.16
N ARG A 4 -19.66 -12.79 29.96
CA ARG A 4 -18.29 -12.92 29.44
C ARG A 4 -17.29 -12.23 30.38
N SER A 5 -16.14 -12.84 30.61
CA SER A 5 -15.01 -12.23 31.31
C SER A 5 -14.42 -11.06 30.51
N ILE A 6 -13.66 -10.18 31.18
CA ILE A 6 -12.98 -9.07 30.53
C ILE A 6 -11.91 -9.55 29.53
N ALA A 7 -11.33 -10.74 29.77
CA ALA A 7 -10.38 -11.37 28.85
C ALA A 7 -11.10 -11.83 27.57
N GLU A 8 -12.26 -12.47 27.69
CA GLU A 8 -13.09 -12.87 26.55
C GLU A 8 -13.60 -11.64 25.78
N GLU A 9 -14.04 -10.60 26.48
CA GLU A 9 -14.46 -9.35 25.84
C GLU A 9 -13.32 -8.68 25.06
N ASN A 10 -12.11 -8.63 25.63
CA ASN A 10 -10.95 -8.05 24.97
C ASN A 10 -10.39 -8.92 23.83
N SER A 11 -10.80 -10.19 23.75
CA SER A 11 -10.50 -11.03 22.60
C SER A 11 -11.32 -10.66 21.36
N MET A 12 -12.46 -9.98 21.55
CA MET A 12 -13.32 -9.50 20.47
C MET A 12 -12.62 -8.40 19.66
N LEU A 13 -12.97 -8.32 18.38
CA LEU A 13 -12.46 -7.28 17.50
C LEU A 13 -12.86 -5.88 18.00
N GLY A 14 -11.88 -4.99 18.10
CA GLY A 14 -12.13 -3.58 18.35
C GLY A 14 -12.38 -2.78 17.06
N ALA A 15 -12.67 -1.50 17.20
CA ALA A 15 -12.78 -0.56 16.10
C ALA A 15 -11.76 0.55 16.29
N TYR A 16 -11.22 1.13 15.22
CA TYR A 16 -10.28 2.27 15.29
C TYR A 16 -10.94 3.60 14.88
N ASN A 17 -12.09 3.54 14.21
CA ASN A 17 -12.84 4.70 13.71
C ASN A 17 -13.76 5.37 14.76
N TRP A 18 -13.70 4.95 16.02
CA TRP A 18 -14.57 5.50 17.08
C TRP A 18 -14.13 6.89 17.54
N LYS A 19 -12.88 7.28 17.29
CA LYS A 19 -12.35 8.62 17.56
C LYS A 19 -12.78 9.61 16.49
N ILE A 20 -12.72 10.89 16.86
CA ILE A 20 -12.85 12.00 15.91
C ILE A 20 -11.46 12.60 15.67
N SER A 21 -11.04 12.59 14.41
CA SER A 21 -9.83 13.22 13.93
C SER A 21 -9.97 14.76 13.91
N ARG A 22 -8.84 15.46 13.86
CA ARG A 22 -8.85 16.93 13.89
C ARG A 22 -9.30 17.49 12.54
N GLY A 23 -10.38 18.27 12.55
CA GLY A 23 -11.03 18.77 11.33
C GLY A 23 -12.38 18.10 11.07
N ASP A 24 -12.63 16.94 11.69
CA ASP A 24 -13.85 16.14 11.46
C ASP A 24 -14.89 16.34 12.57
N GLU A 25 -14.74 17.37 13.41
CA GLU A 25 -15.72 17.66 14.44
C GLU A 25 -17.00 18.29 13.86
N ALA A 26 -18.17 17.73 14.17
CA ALA A 26 -19.47 18.27 13.79
C ALA A 26 -19.92 19.47 14.67
N GLU A 27 -18.98 20.22 15.26
CA GLU A 27 -19.22 21.28 16.26
C GLU A 27 -20.30 22.30 15.84
N THR A 28 -20.45 22.55 14.54
CA THR A 28 -21.44 23.48 13.99
C THR A 28 -22.53 22.79 13.18
N THR A 29 -22.52 21.48 12.96
CA THR A 29 -23.44 20.82 12.02
C THR A 29 -24.37 19.81 12.68
N LEU A 30 -23.90 19.06 13.68
CA LEU A 30 -24.67 18.05 14.38
C LEU A 30 -24.14 17.88 15.80
N GLN A 31 -25.03 17.93 16.78
CA GLN A 31 -24.72 17.70 18.18
C GLN A 31 -25.76 16.77 18.79
N GLY A 32 -25.38 16.03 19.83
CA GLY A 32 -26.29 15.09 20.48
C GLY A 32 -25.97 14.83 21.95
N TYR A 33 -26.94 14.29 22.67
CA TYR A 33 -26.77 13.83 24.04
C TYR A 33 -27.56 12.56 24.32
N VAL A 34 -27.13 11.84 25.36
CA VAL A 34 -27.72 10.58 25.81
C VAL A 34 -28.52 10.80 27.09
N LYS A 35 -29.66 10.11 27.23
CA LYS A 35 -30.56 10.19 28.40
C LYS A 35 -31.15 8.81 28.75
N PRO A 36 -31.05 8.32 30.00
CA PRO A 36 -30.25 8.88 31.12
C PRO A 36 -28.73 8.77 30.89
N GLN A 37 -27.93 9.47 31.71
CA GLN A 37 -26.45 9.46 31.61
C GLN A 37 -25.84 8.09 31.92
N PHE A 38 -26.52 7.27 32.73
CA PHE A 38 -26.17 5.87 32.95
C PHE A 38 -27.43 5.00 32.88
N THR A 39 -27.26 3.73 32.55
CA THR A 39 -28.33 2.73 32.50
C THR A 39 -27.83 1.36 32.94
N LYS A 40 -28.65 0.32 32.85
CA LYS A 40 -28.32 -1.06 33.20
C LYS A 40 -28.74 -2.01 32.08
N PRO A 41 -28.13 -3.21 31.98
CA PRO A 41 -28.67 -4.26 31.14
C PRO A 41 -30.17 -4.48 31.43
N GLY A 42 -30.94 -4.73 30.38
CA GLY A 42 -32.40 -4.88 30.46
C GLY A 42 -33.20 -3.58 30.58
N HIS A 43 -32.56 -2.40 30.52
CA HIS A 43 -33.22 -1.10 30.55
C HIS A 43 -33.06 -0.36 29.23
N THR A 44 -33.82 0.73 29.05
CA THR A 44 -33.74 1.54 27.82
C THR A 44 -32.92 2.81 28.01
N ILE A 45 -32.30 3.26 26.93
CA ILE A 45 -31.58 4.52 26.82
C ILE A 45 -32.04 5.26 25.57
N SER A 46 -32.10 6.59 25.64
CA SER A 46 -32.56 7.46 24.55
C SER A 46 -31.44 8.38 24.08
N PHE A 47 -31.40 8.61 22.77
CA PHE A 47 -30.44 9.48 22.11
C PHE A 47 -31.20 10.66 21.51
N HIS A 48 -30.69 11.86 21.75
CA HIS A 48 -31.29 13.12 21.36
C HIS A 48 -30.28 13.91 20.53
N ALA A 49 -30.72 14.60 19.48
CA ALA A 49 -29.81 15.33 18.61
C ALA A 49 -30.47 16.58 18.02
N SER A 50 -29.62 17.49 17.54
CA SER A 50 -30.02 18.67 16.79
C SER A 50 -28.95 19.02 15.75
N SER A 51 -29.36 19.68 14.67
CA SER A 51 -28.50 20.09 13.57
C SER A 51 -28.61 21.60 13.29
N GLU A 52 -27.62 22.19 12.62
CA GLU A 52 -27.76 23.54 12.01
C GLU A 52 -28.75 23.50 10.83
N LEU A 53 -28.91 22.33 10.20
CA LEU A 53 -29.75 22.12 9.03
C LEU A 53 -31.18 21.78 9.43
N ASP A 54 -32.14 22.22 8.60
CA ASP A 54 -33.57 21.92 8.79
C ASP A 54 -33.87 20.43 8.62
N GLU A 55 -33.03 19.70 7.87
CA GLU A 55 -33.03 18.24 7.78
C GLU A 55 -31.60 17.70 7.68
N CYS A 56 -31.17 16.92 8.66
CA CYS A 56 -29.85 16.30 8.70
C CYS A 56 -29.95 14.78 8.89
N GLN A 57 -29.27 14.04 8.02
CA GLN A 57 -29.10 12.59 8.15
C GLN A 57 -27.74 12.26 8.76
N PHE A 58 -27.71 11.25 9.63
CA PHE A 58 -26.49 10.83 10.30
C PHE A 58 -26.58 9.38 10.79
N PHE A 59 -25.45 8.78 11.11
CA PHE A 59 -25.35 7.50 11.80
C PHE A 59 -25.17 7.71 13.30
N LEU A 60 -25.96 6.98 14.09
CA LEU A 60 -25.73 6.79 15.50
C LEU A 60 -24.96 5.48 15.69
N ARG A 61 -23.70 5.57 16.13
CA ARG A 61 -22.86 4.41 16.46
C ARG A 61 -22.58 4.38 17.94
N ILE A 62 -22.68 3.20 18.55
CA ILE A 62 -22.37 3.02 19.97
C ILE A 62 -21.15 2.13 20.10
N TYR A 63 -20.20 2.57 20.91
CA TYR A 63 -18.99 1.83 21.21
C TYR A 63 -18.85 1.58 22.71
N ARG A 64 -18.48 0.35 23.08
CA ARG A 64 -17.97 0.03 24.42
C ARG A 64 -16.49 0.39 24.46
N LEU A 65 -16.07 1.15 25.46
CA LEU A 65 -14.67 1.51 25.67
C LEU A 65 -13.93 0.40 26.42
N GLY A 66 -12.70 0.11 26.01
CA GLY A 66 -11.91 -1.00 26.58
C GLY A 66 -10.49 -1.08 26.00
N TRP A 67 -9.84 -2.24 26.10
CA TRP A 67 -8.50 -2.44 25.51
C TRP A 67 -8.55 -2.96 24.07
N TYR A 68 -9.29 -4.04 23.82
CA TYR A 68 -9.54 -4.67 22.50
C TYR A 68 -8.28 -4.80 21.64
N ARG A 69 -7.25 -5.50 22.16
CA ARG A 69 -5.94 -5.69 21.51
C ARG A 69 -5.22 -4.41 21.06
N GLY A 70 -5.62 -3.25 21.59
CA GLY A 70 -5.04 -1.94 21.25
C GLY A 70 -6.00 -0.98 20.55
N ALA A 71 -7.09 -1.45 19.95
CA ALA A 71 -8.07 -0.62 19.23
C ALA A 71 -8.79 0.39 20.14
N GLY A 72 -9.00 0.01 21.40
CA GLY A 72 -9.50 0.91 22.45
C GLY A 72 -11.01 1.03 22.59
N ALA A 73 -11.79 0.57 21.62
CA ALA A 73 -13.24 0.45 21.76
C ALA A 73 -13.76 -0.64 20.81
N ARG A 74 -14.99 -1.11 21.03
CA ARG A 74 -15.68 -2.05 20.13
C ARG A 74 -17.05 -1.48 19.78
N GLN A 75 -17.39 -1.46 18.49
CA GLN A 75 -18.74 -1.06 18.07
C GLN A 75 -19.74 -2.13 18.51
N VAL A 76 -20.73 -1.74 19.30
CA VAL A 76 -21.78 -2.63 19.83
C VAL A 76 -23.14 -2.36 19.18
N HIS A 77 -23.30 -1.21 18.50
CA HIS A 77 -24.54 -0.84 17.83
C HIS A 77 -24.30 0.18 16.71
N ARG A 78 -25.14 0.15 15.67
CA ARG A 78 -25.21 1.16 14.60
C ARG A 78 -26.67 1.32 14.16
N SER A 79 -27.10 2.57 14.01
CA SER A 79 -28.40 2.91 13.42
C SER A 79 -28.29 4.14 12.52
N LYS A 80 -29.07 4.18 11.44
CA LYS A 80 -29.18 5.35 10.56
C LYS A 80 -30.37 6.19 10.98
N ILE A 81 -30.13 7.48 11.23
CA ILE A 81 -31.16 8.45 11.55
C ILE A 81 -31.52 9.22 10.28
N THR A 82 -32.79 9.14 9.90
CA THR A 82 -33.28 9.56 8.58
C THR A 82 -33.60 11.04 8.46
N SER A 83 -33.83 11.73 9.58
CA SER A 83 -33.90 13.19 9.63
C SER A 83 -33.84 13.68 11.08
N VAL A 84 -33.03 14.71 11.32
CA VAL A 84 -33.12 15.58 12.50
C VAL A 84 -33.11 17.02 12.03
N GLY A 85 -34.03 17.84 12.55
CA GLY A 85 -34.12 19.25 12.20
C GLY A 85 -33.38 20.17 13.16
N ASN A 86 -33.36 21.45 12.80
CA ASN A 86 -32.76 22.49 13.61
C ASN A 86 -33.62 22.80 14.85
N ASN A 87 -33.11 22.33 16.00
CA ASN A 87 -33.69 22.57 17.33
C ASN A 87 -32.71 23.40 18.19
N GLY A 88 -31.83 24.16 17.53
CA GLY A 88 -30.78 24.98 18.12
C GLY A 88 -29.50 24.19 18.42
N ILE A 89 -28.35 24.74 18.03
CA ILE A 89 -27.02 24.17 18.27
C ILE A 89 -26.05 25.24 18.79
N TRP A 90 -25.00 24.82 19.49
CA TRP A 90 -24.00 25.74 20.03
C TRP A 90 -22.62 25.50 19.41
N SER A 91 -21.96 26.57 18.94
CA SER A 91 -20.56 26.48 18.51
C SER A 91 -19.68 27.54 19.18
N LYS A 92 -18.38 27.24 19.32
CA LYS A 92 -17.39 28.16 19.88
C LYS A 92 -17.23 29.44 19.05
N GLN A 93 -17.37 29.33 17.74
CA GLN A 93 -17.12 30.42 16.79
C GLN A 93 -18.34 31.31 16.59
N LYS A 94 -19.53 30.71 16.42
CA LYS A 94 -20.76 31.43 16.08
C LYS A 94 -21.69 31.65 17.29
N GLY A 95 -21.34 31.13 18.46
CA GLY A 95 -22.21 31.15 19.63
C GLY A 95 -23.41 30.22 19.45
N TRP A 96 -24.52 30.59 20.09
CA TRP A 96 -25.79 29.87 19.96
C TRP A 96 -26.49 30.21 18.65
N GLN A 97 -26.91 29.18 17.89
CA GLN A 97 -27.60 29.32 16.60
C GLN A 97 -28.98 28.65 16.67
N HIS A 98 -30.02 29.28 16.09
CA HIS A 98 -31.38 29.14 16.65
C HIS A 98 -32.59 29.24 15.70
N SER A 99 -33.75 28.76 16.18
CA SER A 99 -34.95 29.60 16.44
C SER A 99 -35.48 29.43 17.90
N ASP A 100 -35.49 30.54 18.66
CA ASP A 100 -36.02 30.84 20.02
C ASP A 100 -35.74 29.96 21.29
N LYS A 101 -35.08 30.58 22.31
CA LYS A 101 -34.47 30.05 23.59
C LYS A 101 -32.98 29.62 23.67
N CYS A 102 -32.09 30.58 23.96
CA CYS A 102 -30.76 30.38 24.57
C CYS A 102 -30.85 30.38 26.13
N GLY A 103 -31.96 29.87 26.69
CA GLY A 103 -32.23 29.84 28.14
C GLY A 103 -32.23 28.45 28.77
N ASP A 104 -32.08 27.39 27.95
CA ASP A 104 -32.48 26.02 28.31
C ASP A 104 -31.30 25.08 28.68
N SER A 105 -30.03 25.51 28.67
CA SER A 105 -28.93 24.67 29.20
C SER A 105 -29.02 24.42 30.71
N VAL A 106 -29.80 25.25 31.40
CA VAL A 106 -30.16 25.17 32.82
C VAL A 106 -31.32 24.20 33.03
N GLN A 107 -32.32 24.23 32.13
CA GLN A 107 -33.57 23.47 32.25
C GLN A 107 -33.58 22.14 31.47
N GLY A 108 -32.66 21.96 30.53
CA GLY A 108 -32.58 20.84 29.58
C GLY A 108 -32.95 21.26 28.16
N MET A 109 -32.21 20.75 27.16
CA MET A 109 -32.38 21.16 25.76
C MET A 109 -33.68 20.70 25.10
N ASN A 110 -34.35 19.67 25.66
CA ASN A 110 -35.57 19.09 25.12
C ASN A 110 -35.51 18.74 23.62
N TRP A 111 -34.32 18.40 23.11
CA TRP A 111 -34.16 17.99 21.72
C TRP A 111 -34.97 16.74 21.42
N PRO A 112 -35.46 16.57 20.19
CA PRO A 112 -36.22 15.39 19.83
C PRO A 112 -35.39 14.13 20.06
N ARG A 113 -36.06 13.10 20.58
CA ARG A 113 -35.47 11.77 20.67
C ARG A 113 -35.36 11.20 19.27
N VAL A 114 -34.13 11.08 18.78
CA VAL A 114 -33.82 10.54 17.45
C VAL A 114 -33.71 9.02 17.45
N TYR A 115 -33.37 8.42 18.58
CA TYR A 115 -33.28 6.96 18.72
C TYR A 115 -33.53 6.50 20.15
N GLN A 116 -34.06 5.28 20.32
CA GLN A 116 -34.18 4.62 21.62
C GLN A 116 -33.66 3.20 21.49
N LEU A 117 -32.80 2.79 22.41
CA LEU A 117 -32.20 1.47 22.45
C LEU A 117 -32.58 0.76 23.76
N TYR A 118 -32.98 -0.51 23.64
CA TYR A 118 -33.01 -1.43 24.77
C TYR A 118 -31.63 -2.03 24.94
N ILE A 119 -31.02 -1.90 26.11
CA ILE A 119 -29.68 -2.44 26.39
C ILE A 119 -29.79 -3.96 26.54
N PRO A 120 -29.17 -4.73 25.63
CA PRO A 120 -29.17 -6.18 25.72
C PRO A 120 -28.53 -6.69 27.01
N ASP A 121 -28.98 -7.85 27.48
CA ASP A 121 -28.47 -8.45 28.72
C ASP A 121 -27.01 -8.93 28.60
N ASP A 122 -26.49 -9.09 27.37
CA ASP A 122 -25.12 -9.51 27.06
C ASP A 122 -24.14 -8.34 26.88
N TRP A 123 -24.60 -7.09 26.98
CA TRP A 123 -23.75 -5.91 27.02
C TRP A 123 -23.08 -5.80 28.39
N LEU A 124 -21.75 -5.86 28.38
CA LEU A 124 -20.98 -5.78 29.62
C LEU A 124 -21.04 -4.38 30.24
N PRO A 125 -21.13 -4.28 31.58
CA PRO A 125 -20.94 -3.02 32.28
C PRO A 125 -19.63 -2.32 31.87
N GLY A 126 -19.63 -0.99 31.87
CA GLY A 126 -18.49 -0.21 31.41
C GLY A 126 -18.83 1.21 30.99
N SER A 127 -17.80 1.88 30.49
CA SER A 127 -17.91 3.17 29.80
C SER A 127 -18.27 2.96 28.32
N TYR A 128 -19.20 3.77 27.82
CA TYR A 128 -19.65 3.73 26.43
C TYR A 128 -19.64 5.13 25.82
N ILE A 129 -19.62 5.18 24.49
CA ILE A 129 -19.82 6.41 23.75
C ILE A 129 -20.88 6.25 22.67
N ALA A 130 -21.64 7.31 22.44
CA ALA A 130 -22.50 7.50 21.28
C ALA A 130 -21.82 8.46 20.32
N LYS A 131 -21.45 8.00 19.13
CA LYS A 131 -20.90 8.79 18.02
C LYS A 131 -22.03 9.10 17.04
N PHE A 132 -22.39 10.38 16.94
CA PHE A 132 -23.33 10.96 15.99
C PHE A 132 -22.51 11.43 14.79
N GLU A 133 -22.60 10.72 13.67
CA GLU A 133 -21.72 10.90 12.50
C GLU A 133 -22.54 11.28 11.27
N THR A 134 -22.38 12.51 10.79
CA THR A 134 -23.03 12.98 9.56
C THR A 134 -22.49 12.22 8.35
N LEU A 135 -23.27 12.20 7.25
CA LEU A 135 -22.90 11.47 6.04
C LEU A 135 -21.61 12.00 5.38
N ASP A 136 -21.23 13.25 5.66
CA ASP A 136 -19.97 13.86 5.21
C ASP A 136 -18.76 13.51 6.12
N GLY A 137 -18.93 12.58 7.07
CA GLY A 137 -17.86 12.07 7.92
C GLY A 137 -17.57 12.91 9.17
N ARG A 138 -18.22 14.08 9.33
CA ARG A 138 -18.10 14.84 10.58
C ARG A 138 -18.82 14.13 11.71
N ALA A 139 -18.31 14.24 12.92
CA ALA A 139 -18.91 13.54 14.04
C ALA A 139 -18.85 14.30 15.36
N TYR A 140 -19.75 13.88 16.25
CA TYR A 140 -19.90 14.35 17.61
C TYR A 140 -20.03 13.15 18.56
N ILE A 141 -19.33 13.15 19.70
CA ILE A 141 -19.33 12.06 20.68
C ILE A 141 -19.95 12.52 22.01
N HIS A 142 -20.85 11.69 22.54
CA HIS A 142 -21.38 11.82 23.91
C HIS A 142 -21.14 10.52 24.72
N PRO A 143 -20.42 10.58 25.86
CA PRO A 143 -20.18 9.43 26.73
C PRO A 143 -21.39 9.12 27.64
N PHE A 144 -21.61 7.83 27.91
CA PHE A 144 -22.60 7.33 28.87
C PHE A 144 -22.12 6.02 29.49
N TRP A 145 -22.77 5.57 30.58
CA TRP A 145 -22.31 4.41 31.36
C TRP A 145 -23.36 3.29 31.43
N ILE A 146 -22.89 2.05 31.44
CA ILE A 146 -23.72 0.88 31.75
C ILE A 146 -23.24 0.31 33.07
N SER A 147 -24.11 0.38 34.07
CA SER A 147 -23.78 0.09 35.47
C SER A 147 -23.86 -1.40 35.77
N SER A 148 -23.02 -1.85 36.70
CA SER A 148 -23.02 -3.23 37.18
C SER A 148 -24.27 -3.57 38.02
N LEU A 149 -24.75 -4.80 37.92
CA LEU A 149 -25.91 -5.32 38.66
C LEU A 149 -25.51 -5.89 40.04
N ALA A 150 -24.69 -5.18 40.84
CA ALA A 150 -24.29 -5.51 42.22
C ALA A 150 -23.56 -6.86 42.49
N GLU A 151 -23.83 -7.95 41.77
CA GLU A 151 -23.25 -9.28 41.96
C GLU A 151 -21.90 -9.46 41.23
N ASN A 152 -20.92 -8.58 41.47
CA ASN A 152 -19.60 -8.67 40.83
C ASN A 152 -18.54 -9.27 41.78
N GLU A 153 -17.87 -10.35 41.36
CA GLU A 153 -16.85 -11.08 42.13
C GLU A 153 -15.52 -10.31 42.30
N SER A 154 -15.29 -9.23 41.54
CA SER A 154 -13.99 -8.55 41.44
C SER A 154 -13.54 -7.75 42.66
N GLY A 155 -14.44 -7.41 43.59
CA GLY A 155 -14.12 -6.59 44.75
C GLY A 155 -13.64 -5.15 44.45
N ILE A 156 -13.50 -4.74 43.19
CA ILE A 156 -13.04 -3.42 42.75
C ILE A 156 -14.18 -2.72 41.99
N ALA A 157 -14.45 -1.45 42.31
CA ALA A 157 -15.42 -0.63 41.58
C ALA A 157 -14.79 0.63 41.00
N VAL A 158 -14.97 0.86 39.70
CA VAL A 158 -14.71 2.13 39.03
C VAL A 158 -15.91 3.04 39.25
N LEU A 159 -15.67 4.22 39.83
CA LEU A 159 -16.69 5.24 40.05
C LEU A 159 -16.48 6.42 39.09
N GLY A 160 -17.32 6.48 38.04
CA GLY A 160 -17.31 7.55 37.03
C GLY A 160 -17.82 8.87 37.57
N ALA A 161 -17.16 9.97 37.18
CA ALA A 161 -17.37 11.32 37.71
C ALA A 161 -18.34 12.15 36.85
N VAL A 162 -19.61 11.72 36.76
CA VAL A 162 -20.60 12.34 35.87
C VAL A 162 -20.98 13.74 36.35
N ILE A 163 -21.19 13.92 37.66
CA ILE A 163 -21.53 15.22 38.26
C ILE A 163 -20.43 16.23 37.97
N THR A 164 -19.18 15.83 38.13
CA THR A 164 -18.04 16.70 37.82
C THR A 164 -17.92 16.99 36.33
N SER A 165 -18.02 15.97 35.47
CA SER A 165 -17.91 16.14 34.02
C SER A 165 -18.96 17.10 33.48
N GLN A 166 -20.18 17.04 34.01
CA GLN A 166 -21.30 17.89 33.61
C GLN A 166 -21.26 19.28 34.27
N SER A 167 -20.74 19.40 35.48
CA SER A 167 -20.46 20.70 36.11
C SER A 167 -19.40 21.51 35.34
N ARG A 168 -18.36 20.83 34.83
CA ARG A 168 -17.28 21.44 34.04
C ARG A 168 -17.61 21.61 32.55
N ASN A 169 -18.74 21.07 32.10
CA ASN A 169 -19.15 21.13 30.71
C ASN A 169 -19.56 22.57 30.33
N TRP A 170 -18.77 23.19 29.43
CA TRP A 170 -18.93 24.56 28.92
C TRP A 170 -19.90 24.70 27.75
N TRP A 171 -20.54 23.61 27.32
CA TRP A 171 -21.43 23.65 26.18
C TRP A 171 -22.59 24.63 26.42
N GLY A 172 -22.93 25.44 25.42
CA GLY A 172 -23.90 26.54 25.59
C GLY A 172 -23.30 27.82 26.17
N GLY A 173 -21.99 27.87 26.44
CA GLY A 173 -21.32 29.03 27.06
C GLY A 173 -21.51 29.12 28.58
N ILE A 174 -22.08 28.08 29.20
CA ILE A 174 -22.42 28.04 30.64
C ILE A 174 -21.81 26.77 31.28
N SER A 175 -21.13 26.95 32.40
CA SER A 175 -20.62 25.86 33.26
C SER A 175 -20.59 26.32 34.72
N ALA A 176 -20.46 25.37 35.65
CA ALA A 176 -20.17 25.65 37.05
C ALA A 176 -18.81 26.34 37.25
N THR A 177 -17.90 26.18 36.27
CA THR A 177 -16.52 26.67 36.34
C THR A 177 -16.42 28.12 35.92
N GLN A 178 -17.30 28.97 36.41
CA GLN A 178 -17.17 30.39 36.22
C GLN A 178 -16.20 30.88 37.35
N VAL A 179 -14.85 30.93 37.09
CA VAL A 179 -13.76 31.39 38.01
C VAL A 179 -12.45 31.89 37.27
N VAL A 180 -11.88 33.08 37.57
CA VAL A 180 -10.57 33.76 37.22
C VAL A 180 -9.97 34.25 38.55
N ASP A 181 -8.97 33.56 39.09
CA ASP A 181 -8.43 33.73 40.47
C ASP A 181 -9.38 33.33 41.62
N GLY A 182 -10.53 32.77 41.29
CA GLY A 182 -11.76 32.89 42.09
C GLY A 182 -12.92 33.47 41.26
N THR A 183 -12.63 34.21 40.21
CA THR A 183 -13.59 35.16 39.64
C THR A 183 -13.78 35.01 38.14
N PRO A 184 -14.75 34.25 37.62
CA PRO A 184 -14.95 34.24 36.18
C PRO A 184 -15.09 35.67 35.72
N PHE A 185 -14.76 35.88 34.45
CA PHE A 185 -15.48 36.84 33.63
C PHE A 185 -14.86 38.23 33.43
N LYS A 186 -14.81 38.62 32.14
CA LYS A 186 -15.46 39.79 31.48
C LYS A 186 -15.07 39.77 29.98
N SER A 187 -15.88 40.07 28.94
CA SER A 187 -17.20 40.71 28.71
C SER A 187 -17.36 40.84 27.15
N PRO A 188 -18.40 41.38 26.45
CA PRO A 188 -19.74 41.87 26.85
C PRO A 188 -20.99 41.27 26.12
N GLU A 189 -20.90 40.42 25.09
CA GLU A 189 -22.07 40.19 24.19
C GLU A 189 -22.58 38.73 24.01
N LEU A 190 -22.11 37.72 24.74
CA LEU A 190 -22.74 36.38 24.69
C LEU A 190 -22.38 35.48 25.88
N TYR A 191 -22.55 36.02 27.07
CA TYR A 191 -22.23 35.30 28.30
C TYR A 191 -23.30 35.60 29.35
N TYR A 192 -24.15 34.61 29.62
CA TYR A 192 -25.05 34.70 30.75
C TYR A 192 -24.20 34.62 32.03
N PRO A 193 -24.32 35.58 32.96
CA PRO A 193 -23.79 35.42 34.31
C PRO A 193 -24.28 34.06 34.86
N VAL A 194 -23.56 33.44 35.80
CA VAL A 194 -24.16 32.40 36.67
C VAL A 194 -25.28 33.05 37.49
N GLY A 195 -26.41 33.30 36.83
CA GLY A 195 -27.69 33.69 37.40
C GLY A 195 -28.66 32.52 37.42
N SER A 196 -28.23 31.34 36.97
CA SER A 196 -28.94 30.09 37.14
C SER A 196 -28.24 29.25 38.20
N GLU A 197 -28.93 29.03 39.31
CA GLU A 197 -28.47 28.19 40.41
C GLU A 197 -28.31 26.72 40.01
N SER A 198 -28.67 26.32 38.76
CA SER A 198 -28.65 24.93 38.29
C SER A 198 -28.10 24.68 36.87
N LEU A 199 -27.71 23.43 36.55
CA LEU A 199 -27.30 22.93 35.23
C LEU A 199 -27.99 21.60 34.90
N SER A 200 -28.49 21.43 33.67
CA SER A 200 -29.11 20.17 33.25
C SER A 200 -28.09 19.13 32.75
N PHE A 201 -28.39 17.84 32.96
CA PHE A 201 -27.71 16.72 32.31
C PHE A 201 -28.12 16.56 30.83
N GLU A 202 -29.25 17.14 30.41
CA GLU A 202 -29.82 17.02 29.07
C GLU A 202 -29.22 18.01 28.09
N ARG A 203 -27.90 17.92 27.93
CA ARG A 203 -27.16 18.77 27.01
C ARG A 203 -25.92 18.05 26.46
N PRO A 204 -25.44 18.44 25.27
CA PRO A 204 -24.17 17.96 24.74
C PRO A 204 -22.98 18.40 25.60
N TYR A 205 -21.84 17.72 25.44
CA TYR A 205 -20.52 18.15 25.89
C TYR A 205 -19.87 19.23 24.99
N PHE A 206 -19.10 20.12 25.61
CA PHE A 206 -18.46 21.25 24.94
C PHE A 206 -17.46 20.85 23.84
N ASN A 207 -16.80 19.71 24.04
CA ASN A 207 -15.84 19.14 23.10
C ASN A 207 -16.53 18.01 22.35
N SER A 208 -16.62 18.12 21.01
CA SER A 208 -17.18 17.09 20.14
C SER A 208 -16.51 15.74 20.29
N ARG A 209 -15.31 15.67 20.86
CA ARG A 209 -14.56 14.43 21.09
C ARG A 209 -14.81 13.80 22.47
N GLY A 210 -16.01 13.92 23.03
CA GLY A 210 -16.43 13.18 24.24
C GLY A 210 -16.03 13.76 25.59
N GLY A 211 -15.69 15.05 25.65
CA GLY A 211 -15.58 15.81 26.91
C GLY A 211 -14.52 15.33 27.91
N ASP A 212 -14.74 15.64 29.20
CA ASP A 212 -13.81 15.33 30.30
C ASP A 212 -13.81 13.84 30.67
N ALA A 213 -14.89 13.10 30.41
CA ALA A 213 -14.98 11.67 30.70
C ALA A 213 -13.91 10.87 29.92
N LEU A 214 -13.81 11.07 28.60
CA LEU A 214 -12.76 10.44 27.77
C LEU A 214 -11.36 10.94 28.10
N ARG A 215 -11.26 12.17 28.63
CA ARG A 215 -9.97 12.74 29.01
C ARG A 215 -9.37 12.08 30.24
N TRP A 216 -10.18 11.72 31.24
CA TRP A 216 -9.66 11.31 32.55
C TRP A 216 -9.92 9.84 32.87
N GLU A 217 -11.13 9.36 32.61
CA GLU A 217 -11.58 8.02 32.99
C GLU A 217 -11.13 6.96 31.98
N TYR A 218 -11.18 7.27 30.69
CA TYR A 218 -10.86 6.30 29.64
C TYR A 218 -9.43 5.71 29.70
N PRO A 219 -8.36 6.48 29.98
CA PRO A 219 -7.02 5.90 30.18
C PRO A 219 -6.98 4.88 31.32
N LEU A 220 -7.76 5.08 32.39
CA LEU A 220 -7.90 4.12 33.48
C LEU A 220 -8.65 2.87 33.02
N VAL A 221 -9.79 3.01 32.35
CA VAL A 221 -10.58 1.87 31.82
C VAL A 221 -9.73 0.97 30.94
N ARG A 222 -9.04 1.56 29.97
CA ARG A 222 -8.17 0.82 29.05
C ARG A 222 -7.02 0.13 29.78
N TRP A 223 -6.43 0.79 30.78
CA TRP A 223 -5.34 0.22 31.57
C TRP A 223 -5.80 -0.96 32.45
N LEU A 224 -6.97 -0.85 33.11
CA LEU A 224 -7.55 -1.94 33.89
C LEU A 224 -7.78 -3.17 33.01
N GLU A 225 -8.43 -2.99 31.87
CA GLU A 225 -8.75 -4.07 30.93
C GLU A 225 -7.49 -4.70 30.31
N LYS A 226 -6.49 -3.88 29.94
CA LYS A 226 -5.17 -4.36 29.45
C LYS A 226 -4.46 -5.25 30.46
N ASN A 227 -4.64 -4.97 31.75
CA ASN A 227 -4.08 -5.79 32.84
C ASN A 227 -5.08 -6.85 33.33
N GLN A 228 -6.17 -7.11 32.60
CA GLN A 228 -7.20 -8.09 32.92
C GLN A 228 -7.79 -7.92 34.33
N VAL A 229 -7.87 -6.67 34.80
CA VAL A 229 -8.49 -6.35 36.08
C VAL A 229 -10.00 -6.30 35.88
N GLU A 230 -10.70 -7.31 36.40
CA GLU A 230 -12.14 -7.29 36.51
C GLU A 230 -12.56 -6.15 37.46
N ALA A 231 -13.54 -5.35 37.05
CA ALA A 231 -14.05 -4.25 37.87
C ALA A 231 -15.54 -4.05 37.63
N ALA A 232 -16.25 -3.66 38.69
CA ALA A 232 -17.60 -3.12 38.58
C ALA A 232 -17.55 -1.67 38.08
N TYR A 233 -18.57 -1.24 37.35
CA TYR A 233 -18.69 0.12 36.85
C TYR A 233 -19.94 0.78 37.43
N HIS A 234 -19.73 1.92 38.08
CA HIS A 234 -20.77 2.74 38.70
C HIS A 234 -20.52 4.22 38.43
N THR A 235 -21.53 5.06 38.64
CA THR A 235 -21.37 6.52 38.55
C THR A 235 -21.70 7.19 39.87
N ASP A 236 -21.14 8.38 40.10
CA ASP A 236 -21.46 9.22 41.27
C ASP A 236 -22.97 9.54 41.38
N LEU A 237 -23.71 9.54 40.26
CA LEU A 237 -25.17 9.68 40.25
C LEU A 237 -25.92 8.51 40.92
N GLU A 238 -25.38 7.29 40.88
CA GLU A 238 -26.07 6.13 41.48
C GLU A 238 -26.05 6.16 43.01
N LEU A 239 -25.08 6.85 43.60
CA LEU A 239 -24.92 6.95 45.05
C LEU A 239 -26.04 7.76 45.71
N GLU A 240 -26.73 8.59 44.94
CA GLU A 240 -27.85 9.40 45.39
C GLU A 240 -29.08 8.58 45.81
N THR A 241 -29.32 7.43 45.17
CA THR A 241 -30.44 6.53 45.53
C THR A 241 -29.96 5.30 46.27
N LYS A 242 -28.67 4.99 46.16
CA LYS A 242 -28.06 3.81 46.76
C LYS A 242 -26.75 4.20 47.47
N PRO A 243 -26.81 4.92 48.60
CA PRO A 243 -25.62 5.38 49.31
C PRO A 243 -24.77 4.23 49.88
N THR A 244 -25.34 3.03 50.01
CA THR A 244 -24.62 1.82 50.44
C THR A 244 -24.08 0.98 49.28
N LEU A 245 -24.22 1.43 48.02
CA LEU A 245 -23.82 0.68 46.82
C LEU A 245 -22.36 0.23 46.86
N LEU A 246 -21.49 1.04 47.45
CA LEU A 246 -20.06 0.77 47.48
C LEU A 246 -19.65 -0.28 48.53
N ASN A 247 -20.49 -0.53 49.54
CA ASN A 247 -20.13 -1.36 50.71
C ASN A 247 -19.90 -2.85 50.38
N GLN A 248 -20.26 -3.29 49.19
CA GLN A 248 -20.01 -4.65 48.70
C GLN A 248 -18.61 -4.83 48.08
N TYR A 249 -17.87 -3.73 47.87
CA TYR A 249 -16.54 -3.75 47.28
C TYR A 249 -15.46 -3.61 48.34
N SER A 250 -14.24 -4.04 48.02
CA SER A 250 -13.05 -3.81 48.86
C SER A 250 -12.31 -2.54 48.44
N HIS A 251 -12.39 -2.18 47.15
CA HIS A 251 -11.72 -1.01 46.58
C HIS A 251 -12.67 -0.18 45.71
N VAL A 252 -12.55 1.13 45.79
CA VAL A 252 -13.19 2.09 44.87
C VAL A 252 -12.10 2.91 44.21
N ILE A 253 -12.08 2.93 42.88
CA ILE A 253 -11.11 3.69 42.09
C ILE A 253 -11.79 4.81 41.31
N THR A 254 -11.15 5.98 41.30
CA THR A 254 -11.63 7.17 40.60
C THR A 254 -10.48 7.84 39.86
N ALA A 255 -10.76 8.59 38.79
CA ALA A 255 -9.74 9.26 37.98
C ALA A 255 -10.09 10.72 37.68
N GLY A 256 -9.06 11.54 37.48
CA GLY A 256 -9.21 12.94 37.14
C GLY A 256 -9.63 13.83 38.31
N PRO A 257 -9.85 15.13 38.05
CA PRO A 257 -10.20 16.06 39.11
C PRO A 257 -11.68 15.91 39.47
N MET A 258 -12.03 15.12 40.49
CA MET A 258 -13.41 14.90 40.95
C MET A 258 -13.91 16.06 41.81
N ARG A 259 -14.04 17.23 41.20
CA ARG A 259 -14.20 18.50 41.89
C ARG A 259 -15.57 18.74 42.53
N TYR A 260 -16.64 18.18 41.96
CA TYR A 260 -18.02 18.46 42.36
C TYR A 260 -18.68 17.19 42.90
N TRP A 261 -19.16 17.23 44.14
CA TRP A 261 -19.88 16.13 44.80
C TRP A 261 -21.13 16.62 45.52
N THR A 262 -22.04 15.69 45.78
CA THR A 262 -23.17 15.89 46.69
C THR A 262 -22.82 15.44 48.11
N GLU A 263 -23.64 15.84 49.09
CA GLU A 263 -23.52 15.33 50.46
C GLU A 263 -23.68 13.80 50.52
N ASN A 264 -24.56 13.22 49.70
CA ASN A 264 -24.76 11.77 49.62
C ASN A 264 -23.53 11.05 49.05
N THR A 265 -22.87 11.62 48.04
CA THR A 265 -21.61 11.08 47.49
C THR A 265 -20.53 11.08 48.55
N GLU A 266 -20.37 12.18 49.29
CA GLU A 266 -19.40 12.26 50.38
C GLU A 266 -19.71 11.26 51.50
N LEU A 267 -20.97 11.17 51.93
CA LEU A 267 -21.42 10.24 52.96
C LEU A 267 -21.22 8.78 52.54
N ALA A 268 -21.51 8.43 51.28
CA ALA A 268 -21.29 7.09 50.75
C ALA A 268 -19.80 6.70 50.78
N LEU A 269 -18.90 7.60 50.39
CA LEU A 269 -17.46 7.38 50.45
C LEU A 269 -16.94 7.30 51.89
N GLN A 270 -17.46 8.12 52.80
CA GLN A 270 -17.12 8.07 54.23
C GLN A 270 -17.55 6.73 54.84
N ASN A 271 -18.81 6.35 54.66
CA ASN A 271 -19.35 5.07 55.15
C ASN A 271 -18.56 3.87 54.59
N PHE A 272 -18.18 3.93 53.31
CA PHE A 272 -17.36 2.89 52.68
C PHE A 272 -16.00 2.73 53.38
N VAL A 273 -15.30 3.82 53.67
CA VAL A 273 -14.00 3.78 54.37
C VAL A 273 -14.16 3.40 55.84
N GLU A 274 -15.22 3.87 56.50
CA GLU A 274 -15.55 3.48 57.88
C GLU A 274 -15.91 2.00 58.01
N ALA A 275 -16.46 1.40 56.95
CA ALA A 275 -16.68 -0.05 56.84
C ALA A 275 -15.40 -0.85 56.50
N GLY A 276 -14.25 -0.19 56.33
CA GLY A 276 -12.97 -0.82 56.04
C GLY A 276 -12.55 -0.82 54.56
N GLY A 277 -13.30 -0.15 53.69
CA GLY A 277 -13.00 -0.04 52.26
C GLY A 277 -11.79 0.85 51.95
N ASN A 278 -11.21 0.64 50.76
CA ASN A 278 -10.04 1.39 50.28
C ASN A 278 -10.41 2.27 49.07
N ILE A 279 -10.19 3.57 49.17
CA ILE A 279 -10.37 4.49 48.05
C ILE A 279 -9.03 4.76 47.37
N VAL A 280 -8.96 4.54 46.06
CA VAL A 280 -7.82 4.85 45.19
C VAL A 280 -8.23 6.02 44.29
N HIS A 281 -7.93 7.25 44.71
CA HIS A 281 -8.23 8.44 43.94
C HIS A 281 -7.02 8.87 43.09
N LEU A 282 -7.09 8.56 41.79
CA LEU A 282 -6.07 8.88 40.79
C LEU A 282 -6.27 10.29 40.21
N GLY A 283 -6.45 11.26 41.11
CA GLY A 283 -6.84 12.62 40.75
C GLY A 283 -6.37 13.68 41.74
N SER A 284 -7.01 14.85 41.67
CA SER A 284 -6.83 15.99 42.58
C SER A 284 -8.16 16.70 42.80
N GLU A 285 -8.19 17.68 43.70
CA GLU A 285 -9.35 18.57 43.90
C GLU A 285 -10.63 17.84 44.34
N ALA A 286 -10.48 16.66 44.94
CA ALA A 286 -11.58 15.78 45.30
C ALA A 286 -12.62 16.50 46.19
N GLY A 287 -13.85 16.61 45.70
CA GLY A 287 -14.98 17.22 46.39
C GLY A 287 -14.80 18.69 46.76
N GLN A 288 -14.02 19.49 46.01
CA GLN A 288 -13.81 20.92 46.29
C GLN A 288 -15.11 21.74 46.32
N HIS A 289 -16.14 21.38 45.56
CA HIS A 289 -17.44 22.06 45.57
C HIS A 289 -18.55 21.09 45.95
N MET A 290 -19.44 21.53 46.85
CA MET A 290 -20.66 20.80 47.18
C MET A 290 -21.81 21.27 46.29
N VAL A 291 -22.54 20.31 45.72
CA VAL A 291 -23.70 20.54 44.87
C VAL A 291 -24.87 19.69 45.35
N ALA A 292 -26.09 20.08 44.99
CA ALA A 292 -27.29 19.27 45.17
C ALA A 292 -27.88 18.88 43.81
N LEU A 293 -28.79 17.92 43.80
CA LEU A 293 -29.54 17.55 42.60
C LEU A 293 -31.04 17.82 42.80
N GLN A 294 -31.69 18.43 41.82
CA GLN A 294 -33.12 18.76 41.81
C GLN A 294 -33.87 17.95 40.73
N ASN A 295 -35.13 17.57 41.03
CA ASN A 295 -36.03 16.76 40.18
C ASN A 295 -35.54 15.32 39.86
N ASN A 296 -35.19 14.54 40.89
CA ASN A 296 -34.65 13.18 40.78
C ASN A 296 -35.70 12.05 40.85
N ASN A 297 -36.75 12.07 40.02
CA ASN A 297 -37.70 10.95 40.03
C ASN A 297 -37.15 9.65 39.42
N ASP A 298 -35.98 9.68 38.74
CA ASP A 298 -35.18 8.50 38.34
C ASP A 298 -33.83 8.88 37.69
N TYR A 299 -33.24 10.03 38.04
CA TYR A 299 -32.03 10.64 37.38
C TYR A 299 -32.15 10.98 35.90
N ARG A 300 -33.32 10.83 35.30
CA ARG A 300 -33.56 11.05 33.88
C ARG A 300 -33.58 12.54 33.52
N ASP A 301 -34.05 13.39 34.43
CA ASP A 301 -34.32 14.83 34.18
C ASP A 301 -33.60 15.74 35.20
N GLY A 302 -32.52 15.23 35.82
CA GLY A 302 -31.87 15.87 36.95
C GLY A 302 -31.17 17.19 36.59
N GLN A 303 -31.21 18.15 37.51
CA GLN A 303 -30.41 19.37 37.45
C GLN A 303 -29.41 19.41 38.60
N ILE A 304 -28.17 19.75 38.31
CA ILE A 304 -27.12 20.03 39.30
C ILE A 304 -27.36 21.44 39.83
N VAL A 305 -27.73 21.58 41.10
CA VAL A 305 -27.93 22.86 41.79
C VAL A 305 -26.69 23.19 42.63
N PHE A 306 -26.13 24.39 42.48
CA PHE A 306 -25.01 24.85 43.31
C PHE A 306 -25.55 25.43 44.61
N GLN A 307 -25.15 24.86 45.75
CA GLN A 307 -25.60 25.32 47.06
C GLN A 307 -24.59 26.28 47.69
N PRO A 308 -24.99 27.50 48.10
CA PRO A 308 -24.30 28.23 49.15
C PRO A 308 -24.48 27.47 50.47
N ASN A 309 -23.45 27.34 51.32
CA ASN A 309 -23.60 26.76 52.66
C ASN A 309 -23.28 27.77 53.77
N GLU A 310 -23.74 27.52 55.00
CA GLU A 310 -23.57 28.42 56.16
C GLU A 310 -22.10 28.73 56.51
N THR A 311 -21.16 27.88 56.09
CA THR A 311 -19.71 28.00 56.30
C THR A 311 -19.00 28.72 55.14
N TYR A 312 -19.57 28.67 53.91
CA TYR A 312 -19.00 29.21 52.67
C TYR A 312 -20.10 29.88 51.82
N PRO A 313 -20.38 31.17 52.08
CA PRO A 313 -21.52 31.88 51.48
C PRO A 313 -21.38 32.19 49.98
N ASP A 314 -20.17 32.10 49.41
CA ASP A 314 -19.93 32.23 47.97
C ASP A 314 -19.80 30.82 47.33
N ILE A 315 -20.86 30.36 46.63
CA ILE A 315 -20.88 29.20 45.71
C ILE A 315 -20.51 27.81 46.29
N GLY A 316 -20.42 27.64 47.61
CA GLY A 316 -20.20 26.32 48.23
C GLY A 316 -18.80 25.70 48.00
N GLU A 317 -17.77 26.53 47.77
CA GLU A 317 -16.38 26.09 47.61
C GLU A 317 -15.70 25.80 48.96
N ARG A 318 -15.14 24.58 49.12
CA ARG A 318 -14.19 24.24 50.18
C ARG A 318 -12.77 24.11 49.61
N LEU A 319 -11.87 24.99 50.04
CA LEU A 319 -10.45 24.91 49.65
C LEU A 319 -9.72 23.76 50.33
N GLU A 320 -10.23 23.29 51.47
CA GLU A 320 -9.67 22.20 52.26
C GLU A 320 -10.70 21.06 52.38
N ASN A 321 -10.34 19.87 51.91
CA ASN A 321 -11.10 18.64 52.14
C ASN A 321 -10.39 17.80 53.21
N THR A 322 -10.94 17.81 54.43
CA THR A 322 -10.36 17.09 55.58
C THR A 322 -10.52 15.57 55.47
N PHE A 323 -11.56 15.09 54.78
CA PHE A 323 -11.80 13.66 54.54
C PHE A 323 -10.64 13.06 53.71
N TYR A 324 -10.31 13.70 52.58
CA TYR A 324 -9.14 13.36 51.75
C TYR A 324 -7.82 13.91 52.30
N SER A 325 -7.87 14.80 53.31
CA SER A 325 -6.72 15.52 53.87
C SER A 325 -5.87 16.20 52.80
N ALA A 326 -6.54 16.92 51.90
CA ALA A 326 -5.96 17.58 50.76
C ALA A 326 -6.53 18.99 50.58
N THR A 327 -5.72 19.89 50.02
CA THR A 327 -6.13 21.24 49.64
C THR A 327 -5.46 21.63 48.33
N VAL A 328 -6.17 22.39 47.51
CA VAL A 328 -5.69 22.86 46.22
C VAL A 328 -4.41 23.68 46.40
N SER A 329 -3.37 23.34 45.64
CA SER A 329 -2.04 23.95 45.80
C SER A 329 -1.62 24.76 44.58
N GLY A 330 -1.90 24.28 43.37
CA GLY A 330 -1.57 25.01 42.17
C GLY A 330 -2.10 24.38 40.89
N SER A 331 -1.86 25.08 39.79
CA SER A 331 -2.27 24.69 38.44
C SER A 331 -1.30 25.25 37.41
N ARG A 332 -1.13 24.57 36.27
CA ARG A 332 -0.35 25.05 35.14
C ARG A 332 -1.03 24.66 33.83
N LYS A 333 -1.56 25.66 33.13
CA LYS A 333 -2.30 25.46 31.88
C LYS A 333 -1.43 24.98 30.72
N THR A 334 -0.18 25.44 30.63
CA THR A 334 0.72 25.17 29.49
C THR A 334 1.90 24.30 29.87
N ALA A 335 2.36 23.47 28.92
CA ALA A 335 3.61 22.74 29.04
C ALA A 335 4.84 23.68 29.11
N PRO A 336 6.00 23.22 29.63
CA PRO A 336 6.21 21.90 30.24
C PRO A 336 5.56 21.81 31.63
N TRP A 337 4.91 20.68 31.90
CA TRP A 337 4.37 20.35 33.21
C TRP A 337 5.49 19.89 34.15
N ALA A 338 5.24 19.97 35.45
CA ALA A 338 6.25 19.69 36.45
C ALA A 338 6.29 18.20 36.80
N ASN A 339 7.44 17.77 37.32
CA ASN A 339 7.66 16.37 37.68
C ASN A 339 7.18 16.10 39.11
N LEU A 340 6.88 14.83 39.42
CA LEU A 340 6.56 14.37 40.77
C LEU A 340 7.65 13.39 41.21
N LYS A 341 8.16 13.53 42.44
CA LYS A 341 9.20 12.63 42.96
C LYS A 341 8.57 11.61 43.91
N ILE A 342 8.73 10.33 43.59
CA ILE A 342 8.33 9.22 44.47
C ILE A 342 9.36 9.08 45.59
N ASN A 343 8.89 8.97 46.84
CA ASN A 343 9.78 8.87 48.00
C ASN A 343 10.20 7.41 48.25
N SER A 344 11.48 7.20 48.57
CA SER A 344 12.07 5.86 48.82
C SER A 344 11.53 5.11 50.06
N GLY A 345 10.61 5.71 50.82
CA GLY A 345 10.11 5.21 52.10
C GLY A 345 8.72 4.57 52.03
N MET A 346 8.35 3.89 50.93
CA MET A 346 7.09 3.15 50.82
C MET A 346 7.12 1.86 51.64
N VAL A 347 7.11 1.96 52.96
CA VAL A 347 7.23 0.79 53.86
C VAL A 347 5.98 0.64 54.73
N LYS A 348 5.38 -0.56 54.64
CA LYS A 348 4.21 -1.15 55.34
C LYS A 348 2.80 -1.08 54.71
N HIS A 349 2.49 -0.18 53.77
CA HIS A 349 1.11 -0.07 53.24
C HIS A 349 0.90 -0.60 51.82
N LEU A 350 1.97 -0.96 51.12
CA LEU A 350 1.93 -1.53 49.78
C LEU A 350 2.84 -2.77 49.72
N ASP A 351 2.65 -3.69 50.68
CA ASP A 351 3.27 -5.02 50.72
C ASP A 351 4.79 -5.09 50.47
N GLY A 352 5.53 -4.08 50.95
CA GLY A 352 6.99 -4.07 50.83
C GLY A 352 7.54 -3.59 49.49
N LEU A 353 6.71 -2.97 48.64
CA LEU A 353 7.12 -2.33 47.39
C LEU A 353 8.25 -1.30 47.65
N ARG A 354 9.44 -1.57 47.11
CA ARG A 354 10.60 -0.66 47.20
C ARG A 354 10.78 0.06 45.88
N ILE A 355 10.41 1.33 45.84
CA ILE A 355 10.69 2.22 44.71
C ILE A 355 11.80 3.16 45.15
N GLU A 356 12.98 3.04 44.54
CA GLU A 356 14.07 4.01 44.75
C GLU A 356 13.63 5.38 44.23
N ASN A 357 14.11 6.48 44.82
CA ASN A 357 13.66 7.86 44.56
C ASN A 357 13.57 8.25 43.05
N LYS A 358 12.47 7.90 42.38
CA LYS A 358 12.26 8.08 40.95
C LYS A 358 11.43 9.31 40.66
N MET A 359 11.76 9.97 39.56
CA MET A 359 11.03 11.13 39.04
C MET A 359 10.02 10.65 38.00
N VAL A 360 8.76 11.04 38.18
CA VAL A 360 7.72 10.91 37.16
C VAL A 360 7.59 12.24 36.45
N GLU A 361 7.91 12.24 35.16
CA GLU A 361 7.98 13.47 34.37
C GLU A 361 6.63 13.96 33.89
N GLY A 362 6.44 15.28 33.91
CA GLY A 362 5.29 15.92 33.27
C GLY A 362 3.93 15.64 33.89
N ILE A 363 3.84 15.08 35.10
CA ILE A 363 2.56 14.64 35.70
C ILE A 363 1.86 15.71 36.55
N ALA A 364 2.55 16.77 36.99
CA ALA A 364 1.97 17.87 37.75
C ALA A 364 1.67 19.06 36.83
N GLY A 365 0.42 19.11 36.35
CA GLY A 365 -0.03 19.97 35.26
C GLY A 365 -1.27 20.79 35.58
N LEU A 366 -2.42 20.38 35.03
CA LEU A 366 -3.66 21.17 35.06
C LEU A 366 -4.12 21.56 36.45
N SER A 367 -4.09 20.65 37.42
CA SER A 367 -4.27 20.96 38.84
C SER A 367 -3.53 19.97 39.72
N TRP A 368 -3.14 20.43 40.91
CA TRP A 368 -2.51 19.58 41.92
C TRP A 368 -2.77 20.07 43.34
N ASP A 369 -2.75 19.11 44.27
CA ASP A 369 -3.03 19.30 45.69
C ASP A 369 -1.75 19.27 46.52
N LYS A 370 -1.84 19.83 47.73
CA LYS A 370 -0.92 19.56 48.84
C LYS A 370 -1.69 18.89 49.97
N SER A 371 -0.99 18.06 50.74
CA SER A 371 -1.59 17.38 51.90
C SER A 371 -1.83 18.32 53.06
N ILE A 372 -2.92 18.09 53.80
CA ILE A 372 -3.21 18.70 55.10
C ILE A 372 -2.79 17.71 56.18
N LYS A 373 -2.17 18.19 57.26
CA LYS A 373 -1.73 17.33 58.36
C LYS A 373 -2.93 16.63 59.02
N ALA A 374 -2.94 15.31 59.02
CA ALA A 374 -3.96 14.50 59.67
C ALA A 374 -3.35 13.23 60.29
N ASN A 375 -4.03 12.64 61.27
CA ASN A 375 -3.63 11.36 61.85
C ASN A 375 -3.71 10.25 60.80
N GLY A 376 -2.72 9.35 60.80
CA GLY A 376 -2.66 8.25 59.83
C GLY A 376 -2.20 8.63 58.43
N LEU A 377 -1.85 9.90 58.17
CA LEU A 377 -1.40 10.37 56.85
C LEU A 377 0.10 10.13 56.61
N LYS A 378 0.43 9.63 55.42
CA LYS A 378 1.81 9.42 54.94
C LYS A 378 1.98 9.94 53.52
N ILE A 379 2.99 10.78 53.30
CA ILE A 379 3.32 11.32 51.97
C ILE A 379 4.11 10.26 51.18
N VAL A 380 3.58 9.89 50.02
CA VAL A 380 4.14 8.88 49.10
C VAL A 380 5.00 9.51 48.02
N ALA A 381 4.59 10.67 47.51
CA ALA A 381 5.35 11.42 46.52
C ALA A 381 5.22 12.91 46.81
N SER A 382 6.25 13.69 46.49
CA SER A 382 6.20 15.14 46.68
C SER A 382 7.14 15.90 45.74
N ASN A 383 6.79 17.13 45.40
CA ASN A 383 7.73 18.05 44.75
C ASN A 383 7.40 19.51 45.08
N ARG A 384 8.40 20.40 44.96
CA ARG A 384 8.25 21.85 45.09
C ARG A 384 8.34 22.51 43.72
N ILE A 385 7.19 22.96 43.22
CA ILE A 385 7.01 23.43 41.84
C ILE A 385 6.99 24.96 41.80
N LYS A 386 7.76 25.57 40.89
CA LYS A 386 7.68 27.00 40.60
C LYS A 386 6.36 27.33 39.89
N HIS A 387 5.47 28.08 40.54
CA HIS A 387 4.09 28.30 40.07
C HIS A 387 3.92 29.64 39.33
N ARG A 388 4.30 30.77 39.95
CA ARG A 388 4.34 32.10 39.31
C ARG A 388 5.72 32.75 39.54
N LYS A 389 5.95 33.96 39.00
CA LYS A 389 7.19 34.72 39.21
C LYS A 389 7.46 34.81 40.73
N TRP A 390 8.54 34.15 41.20
CA TRP A 390 8.97 34.09 42.60
C TRP A 390 8.15 33.26 43.60
N THR A 391 7.13 32.50 43.17
CA THR A 391 6.33 31.66 44.09
C THR A 391 6.47 30.17 43.78
N TYR A 392 6.59 29.38 44.85
CA TYR A 392 6.63 27.92 44.78
C TYR A 392 5.42 27.33 45.49
N ARG A 393 4.82 26.30 44.89
CA ARG A 393 3.72 25.51 45.44
C ARG A 393 4.20 24.07 45.62
N VAL A 394 3.57 23.35 46.54
CA VAL A 394 3.93 21.96 46.85
C VAL A 394 2.92 21.05 46.18
N VAL A 395 3.37 19.97 45.55
CA VAL A 395 2.49 18.86 45.14
C VAL A 395 2.80 17.67 46.03
N ASN A 396 1.76 16.97 46.51
CA ASN A 396 1.91 15.75 47.27
C ASN A 396 0.94 14.67 46.79
N SER A 397 1.41 13.43 46.75
CA SER A 397 0.55 12.23 46.79
C SER A 397 0.66 11.62 48.18
N HIS A 398 -0.44 11.14 48.75
CA HIS A 398 -0.44 10.58 50.11
C HIS A 398 -1.45 9.44 50.29
N VAL A 399 -1.19 8.63 51.31
CA VAL A 399 -2.14 7.64 51.84
C VAL A 399 -2.55 8.06 53.23
N LYS A 400 -3.85 8.01 53.53
CA LYS A 400 -4.42 8.21 54.86
C LYS A 400 -5.10 6.93 55.32
N ALA A 401 -4.63 6.36 56.43
CA ALA A 401 -5.24 5.19 57.06
C ALA A 401 -6.25 5.60 58.14
N PHE A 402 -7.34 4.86 58.26
CA PHE A 402 -8.42 5.07 59.22
C PHE A 402 -8.42 3.97 60.29
N SER A 403 -9.01 4.26 61.46
CA SER A 403 -9.10 3.30 62.56
C SER A 403 -9.97 2.08 62.24
N SER A 404 -10.86 2.19 61.25
CA SER A 404 -11.67 1.09 60.71
C SER A 404 -10.85 0.03 59.98
N GLY A 405 -9.60 0.33 59.60
CA GLY A 405 -8.80 -0.49 58.68
C GLY A 405 -8.89 -0.03 57.22
N GLY A 406 -9.83 0.86 56.88
CA GLY A 406 -9.94 1.45 55.55
C GLY A 406 -8.85 2.49 55.27
N SER A 407 -8.69 2.85 54.00
CA SER A 407 -7.67 3.83 53.57
C SER A 407 -8.09 4.68 52.38
N ILE A 408 -7.45 5.83 52.23
CA ILE A 408 -7.60 6.71 51.06
C ILE A 408 -6.21 7.01 50.50
N PHE A 409 -5.96 6.63 49.25
CA PHE A 409 -4.88 7.15 48.44
C PHE A 409 -5.38 8.34 47.62
N ASN A 410 -4.67 9.47 47.74
CA ASN A 410 -4.85 10.63 46.88
C ASN A 410 -3.58 10.84 46.06
N ALA A 411 -3.70 10.75 44.73
CA ALA A 411 -2.61 11.06 43.80
C ALA A 411 -2.17 12.54 43.90
N GLY A 412 -3.09 13.45 44.23
CA GLY A 412 -2.84 14.88 44.32
C GLY A 412 -2.42 15.54 43.00
N VAL A 413 -2.59 14.85 41.87
CA VAL A 413 -2.40 15.35 40.52
C VAL A 413 -3.53 14.85 39.63
N SER A 414 -4.12 15.74 38.83
CA SER A 414 -5.26 15.38 37.97
C SER A 414 -4.91 14.32 36.90
N SER A 415 -3.64 14.22 36.50
CA SER A 415 -3.15 13.45 35.34
C SER A 415 -2.54 12.08 35.68
N TRP A 416 -2.84 11.50 36.85
CA TRP A 416 -2.28 10.20 37.22
C TRP A 416 -2.62 9.09 36.21
N SER A 417 -3.88 9.05 35.72
CA SER A 417 -4.30 8.05 34.73
C SER A 417 -3.55 8.14 33.39
N TRP A 418 -2.99 9.30 33.03
CA TRP A 418 -2.17 9.46 31.81
C TRP A 418 -0.76 8.87 31.96
N GLY A 419 -0.31 8.68 33.20
CA GLY A 419 0.91 7.93 33.48
C GLY A 419 0.73 6.41 33.38
N LEU A 420 -0.52 5.93 33.29
CA LEU A 420 -0.84 4.51 33.17
C LEU A 420 -0.92 4.03 31.72
N GLU A 421 -1.41 4.88 30.80
CA GLU A 421 -1.67 4.52 29.41
C GLU A 421 -1.39 5.69 28.45
N LYS A 422 -0.74 5.40 27.31
CA LYS A 422 -0.35 6.39 26.27
C LYS A 422 -1.58 6.93 25.55
N PHE A 423 -2.62 6.11 25.46
CA PHE A 423 -3.82 6.43 24.71
C PHE A 423 -4.70 7.46 25.44
N GLY A 424 -5.08 8.53 24.74
CA GLY A 424 -5.85 9.63 25.36
C GLY A 424 -4.98 10.59 26.18
N ASN A 425 -3.66 10.60 25.95
CA ASN A 425 -2.79 11.59 26.58
C ASN A 425 -3.10 13.00 26.04
N HIS A 426 -3.73 13.83 26.87
CA HIS A 426 -4.08 15.22 26.54
C HIS A 426 -3.06 16.23 27.11
N GLY A 427 -1.83 15.76 27.36
CA GLY A 427 -0.69 16.55 27.84
C GLY A 427 0.65 15.84 27.58
N ASN A 428 1.69 16.22 28.31
CA ASN A 428 3.05 15.67 28.15
C ASN A 428 3.42 14.74 29.33
N ALA A 429 2.44 14.05 29.93
CA ALA A 429 2.70 13.08 30.98
C ALA A 429 3.26 11.80 30.34
N ASN A 430 4.38 11.30 30.84
CA ASN A 430 4.98 10.08 30.31
C ASN A 430 4.36 8.85 30.98
N VAL A 431 4.08 7.81 30.19
CA VAL A 431 3.71 6.49 30.72
C VAL A 431 4.85 5.98 31.59
N ASN A 432 4.54 5.48 32.78
CA ASN A 432 5.52 5.13 33.77
C ASN A 432 5.17 3.81 34.46
N ASP A 433 6.07 2.83 34.36
CA ASP A 433 5.85 1.49 34.90
C ASP A 433 5.73 1.48 36.43
N ASP A 434 6.44 2.36 37.13
CA ASP A 434 6.33 2.45 38.59
C ASP A 434 4.93 2.94 39.00
N LEU A 435 4.32 3.86 38.25
CA LEU A 435 2.94 4.28 38.49
C LEU A 435 1.94 3.15 38.25
N GLN A 436 2.16 2.32 37.23
CA GLN A 436 1.32 1.15 36.97
C GLN A 436 1.43 0.15 38.13
N GLU A 437 2.65 -0.15 38.59
CA GLU A 437 2.87 -1.06 39.72
C GLU A 437 2.29 -0.50 41.03
N ILE A 438 2.49 0.80 41.32
CA ILE A 438 1.87 1.46 42.49
C ILE A 438 0.35 1.30 42.45
N THR A 439 -0.25 1.51 41.27
CA THR A 439 -1.71 1.46 41.11
C THR A 439 -2.24 0.03 41.29
N LEU A 440 -1.57 -1.00 40.77
CA LEU A 440 -1.94 -2.40 41.01
C LEU A 440 -1.87 -2.77 42.50
N ARG A 441 -0.80 -2.33 43.19
CA ARG A 441 -0.63 -2.60 44.63
C ARG A 441 -1.67 -1.89 45.48
N LEU A 442 -2.06 -0.68 45.10
CA LEU A 442 -3.14 0.07 45.76
C LEU A 442 -4.51 -0.61 45.60
N LEU A 443 -4.68 -1.43 44.56
CA LEU A 443 -5.86 -2.25 44.31
C LEU A 443 -5.77 -3.65 44.95
N GLY A 444 -4.70 -3.94 45.70
CA GLY A 444 -4.50 -5.24 46.35
C GLY A 444 -4.02 -6.36 45.41
N ILE A 445 -3.53 -6.03 44.21
CA ILE A 445 -3.10 -7.00 43.20
C ILE A 445 -1.58 -7.23 43.34
N GLN A 446 -1.16 -8.44 43.71
CA GLN A 446 0.24 -8.74 44.06
C GLN A 446 1.10 -9.28 42.92
N ASN A 447 0.51 -9.95 41.93
CA ASN A 447 1.20 -10.48 40.74
C ASN A 447 0.53 -9.89 39.50
N LYS A 448 1.31 -9.24 38.63
CA LYS A 448 0.83 -8.85 37.30
C LYS A 448 0.43 -10.13 36.56
N PRO A 449 -0.81 -10.27 36.04
CA PRO A 449 -1.18 -11.44 35.23
C PRO A 449 -0.19 -11.59 34.08
N GLU A 450 0.30 -12.81 33.82
CA GLU A 450 1.15 -13.07 32.65
C GLU A 450 0.33 -12.84 31.38
N ILE A 451 0.53 -11.68 30.76
CA ILE A 451 0.05 -11.43 29.41
C ILE A 451 0.95 -12.25 28.50
N LYS A 452 0.42 -13.32 27.90
CA LYS A 452 1.07 -13.96 26.75
C LYS A 452 1.08 -12.94 25.62
N VAL A 453 2.16 -12.18 25.54
CA VAL A 453 2.44 -11.29 24.41
C VAL A 453 2.86 -12.19 23.26
N GLU A 454 1.90 -12.63 22.44
CA GLU A 454 2.22 -12.89 21.05
C GLU A 454 2.67 -11.57 20.45
N GLN A 455 3.94 -11.55 20.04
CA GLN A 455 4.64 -10.52 19.27
C GLN A 455 4.10 -9.08 19.43
N THR A 456 4.81 -8.27 20.21
CA THR A 456 4.83 -6.81 20.01
C THR A 456 5.26 -6.53 18.58
N ILE A 457 4.28 -6.34 17.72
CA ILE A 457 4.42 -5.68 16.43
C ILE A 457 4.82 -4.24 16.78
N GLU A 458 6.05 -3.85 16.40
CA GLU A 458 6.44 -2.43 16.39
C GLU A 458 5.43 -1.67 15.53
N GLU A 459 5.05 -0.44 15.95
CA GLU A 459 4.07 0.46 15.31
C GLU A 459 4.42 0.75 13.81
N GLU A 460 4.26 -0.24 12.94
CA GLU A 460 3.72 -0.07 11.59
C GLU A 460 2.21 -0.23 11.72
N ASP A 461 1.44 0.70 11.17
CA ASP A 461 -0.02 0.66 11.13
C ASP A 461 -0.47 -0.66 10.46
N VAL A 462 -0.70 -1.70 11.27
CA VAL A 462 -1.41 -2.91 10.86
C VAL A 462 -2.87 -2.53 10.76
N GLU A 463 -3.36 -2.62 9.54
CA GLU A 463 -4.66 -2.14 9.13
C GLU A 463 -5.78 -3.07 9.57
N ASP A 464 -6.84 -2.48 10.11
CA ASP A 464 -7.98 -3.17 10.71
C ASP A 464 -9.02 -3.65 9.68
N TYR A 465 -8.58 -3.93 8.44
CA TYR A 465 -9.45 -4.30 7.32
C TYR A 465 -9.61 -5.82 7.14
N ASP A 466 -8.82 -6.64 7.84
CA ASP A 466 -8.83 -8.12 7.78
C ASP A 466 -10.19 -8.79 8.11
N LEU A 467 -11.18 -8.03 8.61
CA LEU A 467 -12.46 -8.55 9.11
C LEU A 467 -13.69 -8.03 8.36
N PHE A 468 -13.50 -7.13 7.39
CA PHE A 468 -14.56 -6.66 6.51
C PHE A 468 -14.36 -7.30 5.15
N THR A 469 -15.42 -7.92 4.62
CA THR A 469 -15.41 -8.39 3.24
C THR A 469 -15.67 -7.24 2.27
N LEU A 470 -15.35 -7.42 1.00
CA LEU A 470 -15.76 -6.49 -0.06
C LEU A 470 -17.27 -6.20 -0.03
N GLU A 471 -18.09 -7.19 0.35
CA GLU A 471 -19.54 -7.04 0.45
C GLU A 471 -19.93 -6.09 1.60
N ASP A 472 -19.24 -6.16 2.74
CA ASP A 472 -19.45 -5.24 3.86
C ASP A 472 -19.10 -3.80 3.48
N PHE A 473 -18.00 -3.60 2.74
CA PHE A 473 -17.66 -2.28 2.20
C PHE A 473 -18.67 -1.82 1.15
N ASN A 474 -19.12 -2.70 0.27
CA ASN A 474 -20.11 -2.36 -0.76
C ASN A 474 -21.46 -1.98 -0.16
N ILE A 475 -21.88 -2.58 0.95
CA ILE A 475 -23.08 -2.14 1.69
C ILE A 475 -22.89 -0.69 2.19
N ILE A 476 -21.72 -0.36 2.73
CA ILE A 476 -21.41 1.01 3.16
C ILE A 476 -21.40 1.97 1.96
N LEU A 477 -20.85 1.55 0.83
CA LEU A 477 -20.73 2.36 -0.38
C LEU A 477 -22.04 2.48 -1.17
N GLN A 478 -22.97 1.54 -1.03
CA GLN A 478 -24.34 1.68 -1.52
C GLN A 478 -25.09 2.76 -0.73
N GLU A 479 -24.86 2.84 0.58
CA GLU A 479 -25.45 3.89 1.42
C GLU A 479 -24.75 5.25 1.26
N ASN A 480 -23.43 5.26 1.04
CA ASN A 480 -22.61 6.44 0.81
C ASN A 480 -21.47 6.15 -0.18
N PRO A 481 -21.67 6.42 -1.48
CA PRO A 481 -20.68 6.14 -2.53
C PRO A 481 -19.36 6.91 -2.41
N ARG A 482 -19.32 7.94 -1.57
CA ARG A 482 -18.15 8.83 -1.33
C ARG A 482 -17.55 8.64 0.07
N HIS A 483 -17.85 7.56 0.79
CA HIS A 483 -17.28 7.31 2.11
C HIS A 483 -15.79 6.96 2.00
N PHE A 484 -14.91 7.90 2.38
CA PHE A 484 -13.46 7.79 2.17
C PHE A 484 -12.86 6.51 2.75
N GLU A 485 -13.15 6.18 4.01
CA GLU A 485 -12.59 5.03 4.72
C GLU A 485 -13.12 3.70 4.18
N ALA A 486 -14.36 3.65 3.71
CA ALA A 486 -14.91 2.45 3.08
C ALA A 486 -14.36 2.26 1.65
N LEU A 487 -14.12 3.35 0.92
CA LEU A 487 -13.40 3.31 -0.36
C LEU A 487 -11.95 2.86 -0.15
N LEU A 488 -11.24 3.46 0.81
CA LEU A 488 -9.86 3.11 1.14
C LEU A 488 -9.76 1.66 1.65
N GLY A 489 -10.68 1.24 2.52
CA GLY A 489 -10.75 -0.13 3.07
C GLY A 489 -11.12 -1.17 2.03
N ALA A 490 -12.09 -0.90 1.14
CA ALA A 490 -12.38 -1.77 0.00
C ALA A 490 -11.16 -1.89 -0.92
N GLY A 491 -10.47 -0.77 -1.18
CA GLY A 491 -9.24 -0.76 -1.96
C GLY A 491 -8.14 -1.59 -1.32
N ILE A 492 -7.96 -1.51 0.01
CA ILE A 492 -6.96 -2.30 0.74
C ILE A 492 -7.32 -3.79 0.73
N PHE A 493 -8.57 -4.14 1.04
CA PHE A 493 -9.07 -5.51 0.99
C PHE A 493 -8.82 -6.14 -0.38
N LEU A 494 -9.20 -5.43 -1.46
CA LEU A 494 -8.95 -5.89 -2.83
C LEU A 494 -7.46 -5.99 -3.16
N TRP A 495 -6.64 -5.10 -2.60
CA TRP A 495 -5.19 -5.14 -2.77
C TRP A 495 -4.57 -6.37 -2.09
N GLU A 496 -5.07 -6.76 -0.92
CA GLU A 496 -4.66 -7.96 -0.18
C GLU A 496 -5.10 -9.24 -0.86
N GLU A 497 -6.29 -9.24 -1.47
CA GLU A 497 -6.79 -10.31 -2.38
C GLU A 497 -6.10 -10.30 -3.77
N GLU A 498 -5.08 -9.48 -3.94
CA GLU A 498 -4.32 -9.30 -5.20
C GLU A 498 -5.15 -8.82 -6.41
N ASN A 499 -6.36 -8.30 -6.19
CA ASN A 499 -7.22 -7.68 -7.20
C ASN A 499 -6.90 -6.18 -7.34
N TYR A 500 -5.72 -5.89 -7.90
CA TYR A 500 -5.15 -4.55 -7.95
C TYR A 500 -5.92 -3.58 -8.88
N ASP A 501 -6.56 -4.08 -9.94
CA ASP A 501 -7.32 -3.26 -10.89
C ASP A 501 -8.60 -2.70 -10.25
N GLU A 502 -9.31 -3.53 -9.49
CA GLU A 502 -10.50 -3.07 -8.79
C GLU A 502 -10.11 -2.19 -7.58
N ALA A 503 -9.06 -2.58 -6.85
CA ALA A 503 -8.47 -1.76 -5.79
C ALA A 503 -8.11 -0.36 -6.27
N HIS A 504 -7.59 -0.23 -7.50
CA HIS A 504 -7.23 1.05 -8.12
C HIS A 504 -8.43 1.99 -8.17
N THR A 505 -9.57 1.50 -8.65
CA THR A 505 -10.81 2.27 -8.76
C THR A 505 -11.25 2.80 -7.40
N TYR A 506 -11.14 1.98 -6.35
CA TYR A 506 -11.48 2.38 -4.99
C TYR A 506 -10.50 3.41 -4.42
N PHE A 507 -9.20 3.28 -4.67
CA PHE A 507 -8.20 4.26 -4.25
C PHE A 507 -8.35 5.61 -4.97
N GLU A 508 -8.59 5.61 -6.28
CA GLU A 508 -8.86 6.85 -7.02
C GLU A 508 -10.13 7.53 -6.52
N ARG A 509 -11.22 6.77 -6.33
CA ARG A 509 -12.46 7.31 -5.77
C ARG A 509 -12.23 7.85 -4.36
N ALA A 510 -11.42 7.19 -3.53
CA ALA A 510 -11.05 7.70 -2.21
C ALA A 510 -10.32 9.05 -2.34
N LEU A 511 -9.37 9.17 -3.27
CA LEU A 511 -8.63 10.43 -3.49
C LEU A 511 -9.47 11.51 -4.19
N GLN A 512 -10.52 11.18 -4.93
CA GLN A 512 -11.51 12.16 -5.39
C GLN A 512 -12.36 12.73 -4.23
N VAL A 513 -12.45 12.00 -3.12
CA VAL A 513 -13.15 12.44 -1.90
C VAL A 513 -12.20 13.24 -1.01
N ASN A 514 -10.98 12.75 -0.79
CA ASN A 514 -9.96 13.44 -0.01
C ASN A 514 -8.62 13.44 -0.77
N PRO A 515 -8.39 14.46 -1.63
CA PRO A 515 -7.19 14.54 -2.47
C PRO A 515 -5.90 14.67 -1.67
N ASP A 516 -5.94 15.23 -0.46
CA ASP A 516 -4.75 15.53 0.34
C ASP A 516 -4.37 14.40 1.30
N SER A 517 -5.13 13.30 1.29
CA SER A 517 -4.88 12.14 2.15
C SER A 517 -3.52 11.50 1.85
N ILE A 518 -2.61 11.60 2.83
CA ILE A 518 -1.28 10.97 2.77
C ILE A 518 -1.40 9.45 2.65
N ILE A 519 -2.29 8.82 3.41
CA ILE A 519 -2.50 7.36 3.37
C ILE A 519 -3.17 6.91 2.06
N GLY A 520 -4.14 7.68 1.56
CA GLY A 520 -4.77 7.37 0.26
C GLY A 520 -3.76 7.45 -0.88
N LYS A 521 -2.91 8.48 -0.89
CA LYS A 521 -1.81 8.65 -1.86
C LYS A 521 -0.77 7.55 -1.74
N TYR A 522 -0.36 7.22 -0.53
CA TYR A 522 0.56 6.11 -0.27
C TYR A 522 -0.01 4.77 -0.76
N ARG A 523 -1.28 4.45 -0.45
CA ARG A 523 -1.94 3.22 -0.90
C ARG A 523 -2.14 3.18 -2.41
N LEU A 524 -2.51 4.30 -3.04
CA LEU A 524 -2.56 4.41 -4.50
C LEU A 524 -1.17 4.18 -5.12
N ALA A 525 -0.10 4.77 -4.57
CA ALA A 525 1.26 4.54 -5.05
C ALA A 525 1.70 3.06 -4.89
N ARG A 526 1.33 2.40 -3.79
CA ARG A 526 1.55 0.96 -3.58
C ARG A 526 0.77 0.12 -4.58
N ASN A 527 -0.45 0.52 -4.93
CA ASN A 527 -1.25 -0.15 -5.95
C ASN A 527 -0.67 0.03 -7.36
N HIS A 528 -0.29 1.25 -7.74
CA HIS A 528 0.42 1.52 -8.99
C HIS A 528 1.71 0.70 -9.11
N HIS A 529 2.45 0.52 -8.02
CA HIS A 529 3.63 -0.34 -8.02
C HIS A 529 3.26 -1.80 -8.36
N LYS A 530 2.15 -2.33 -7.84
CA LYS A 530 1.67 -3.69 -8.16
C LYS A 530 1.19 -3.80 -9.61
N LEU A 531 0.53 -2.76 -10.12
CA LEU A 531 0.11 -2.62 -11.52
C LEU A 531 1.25 -2.26 -12.49
N GLN A 532 2.47 -2.06 -11.99
CA GLN A 532 3.64 -1.62 -12.77
C GLN A 532 3.47 -0.26 -13.48
N GLN A 533 2.55 0.57 -12.97
CA GLN A 533 2.26 1.93 -13.39
C GLN A 533 3.24 2.91 -12.72
N TYR A 534 4.51 2.81 -13.08
CA TYR A 534 5.57 3.54 -12.38
C TYR A 534 5.56 5.06 -12.67
N HIS A 535 5.09 5.52 -13.83
CA HIS A 535 5.14 6.95 -14.16
C HIS A 535 4.15 7.76 -13.31
N GLU A 536 3.00 7.16 -13.03
CA GLU A 536 1.88 7.68 -12.24
C GLU A 536 2.26 7.87 -10.76
N MET A 537 3.24 7.11 -10.28
CA MET A 537 3.75 7.20 -8.91
C MET A 537 4.61 8.46 -8.66
N ILE A 538 5.23 9.04 -9.69
CA ILE A 538 6.15 10.19 -9.54
C ILE A 538 5.49 11.38 -8.83
N PRO A 539 4.37 11.95 -9.33
CA PRO A 539 3.73 13.10 -8.69
C PRO A 539 3.22 12.77 -7.28
N ILE A 540 2.88 11.50 -7.02
CA ILE A 540 2.42 11.05 -5.70
C ILE A 540 3.58 11.09 -4.70
N TYR A 541 4.76 10.54 -5.03
CA TYR A 541 5.91 10.59 -4.13
C TYR A 541 6.51 12.00 -4.00
N GLU A 542 6.48 12.81 -5.06
CA GLU A 542 6.87 14.23 -4.96
C GLU A 542 5.99 14.98 -3.94
N TYR A 543 4.69 14.68 -3.92
CA TYR A 543 3.78 15.18 -2.89
C TYR A 543 4.13 14.61 -1.50
N LEU A 544 4.27 13.28 -1.36
CA LEU A 544 4.55 12.64 -0.06
C LEU A 544 5.86 13.13 0.57
N LEU A 545 6.92 13.33 -0.24
CA LEU A 545 8.20 13.83 0.22
C LEU A 545 8.16 15.32 0.61
N ARG A 546 7.29 16.11 -0.04
CA ARG A 546 7.10 17.52 0.30
C ARG A 546 6.33 17.69 1.61
N GLU A 547 5.26 16.91 1.80
CA GLU A 547 4.39 17.03 2.98
C GLU A 547 4.93 16.27 4.21
N CYS A 548 5.72 15.20 4.02
CA CYS A 548 6.29 14.38 5.09
C CYS A 548 7.81 14.15 4.89
N PRO A 549 8.63 15.22 4.88
CA PRO A 549 10.07 15.13 4.58
C PRO A 549 10.86 14.31 5.61
N GLU A 550 10.33 14.11 6.82
CA GLU A 550 10.95 13.33 7.89
C GLU A 550 10.81 11.81 7.71
N ARG A 551 9.92 11.34 6.82
CA ARG A 551 9.62 9.92 6.61
C ARG A 551 10.63 9.27 5.66
N MET A 552 11.75 8.80 6.22
CA MET A 552 12.85 8.19 5.43
C MET A 552 12.42 7.03 4.51
N HIS A 553 11.39 6.25 4.88
CA HIS A 553 10.92 5.15 4.04
C HIS A 553 10.29 5.62 2.71
N TYR A 554 9.69 6.81 2.65
CA TYR A 554 9.22 7.40 1.37
C TYR A 554 10.39 7.72 0.45
N VAL A 555 11.51 8.17 1.01
CA VAL A 555 12.73 8.47 0.22
C VAL A 555 13.29 7.19 -0.39
N PHE A 556 13.34 6.10 0.37
CA PHE A 556 13.79 4.80 -0.15
C PHE A 556 12.86 4.25 -1.23
N GLN A 557 11.55 4.32 -1.02
CA GLN A 557 10.56 3.87 -1.99
C GLN A 557 10.56 4.72 -3.26
N TYR A 558 10.76 6.04 -3.15
CA TYR A 558 10.92 6.93 -4.30
C TYR A 558 12.22 6.64 -5.06
N ALA A 559 13.32 6.39 -4.36
CA ALA A 559 14.56 5.96 -5.01
C ALA A 559 14.39 4.63 -5.75
N ASP A 560 13.68 3.66 -5.17
CA ASP A 560 13.36 2.39 -5.84
C ASP A 560 12.45 2.57 -7.05
N LEU A 561 11.46 3.47 -6.96
CA LEU A 561 10.64 3.87 -8.09
C LEU A 561 11.50 4.44 -9.24
N LEU A 562 12.38 5.38 -8.93
CA LEU A 562 13.27 5.98 -9.92
C LEU A 562 14.21 4.94 -10.55
N ILE A 563 14.67 3.95 -9.78
CA ILE A 563 15.45 2.80 -10.30
C ILE A 563 14.61 1.98 -11.29
N ASN A 564 13.35 1.67 -10.97
CA ASN A 564 12.45 0.93 -11.86
C ASN A 564 12.16 1.70 -13.16
N LEU A 565 12.06 3.03 -13.07
CA LEU A 565 11.96 3.96 -14.21
C LEU A 565 13.30 4.19 -14.94
N GLN A 566 14.39 3.56 -14.49
CA GLN A 566 15.74 3.73 -15.03
C GLN A 566 16.31 5.16 -14.88
N ARG A 567 15.75 5.97 -13.98
CA ARG A 567 16.20 7.33 -13.60
C ARG A 567 17.24 7.27 -12.48
N PHE A 568 18.37 6.61 -12.73
CA PHE A 568 19.37 6.32 -11.70
C PHE A 568 20.06 7.56 -11.12
N ASP A 569 20.26 8.61 -11.93
CA ASP A 569 20.87 9.86 -11.47
C ASP A 569 19.98 10.59 -10.46
N ASP A 570 18.68 10.64 -10.71
CA ASP A 570 17.70 11.23 -9.79
C ASP A 570 17.61 10.43 -8.49
N ALA A 571 17.67 9.09 -8.57
CA ALA A 571 17.73 8.23 -7.40
C ALA A 571 19.00 8.51 -6.56
N ILE A 572 20.15 8.66 -7.22
CA ILE A 572 21.40 9.02 -6.56
C ILE A 572 21.30 10.39 -5.90
N LEU A 573 20.78 11.41 -6.59
CA LEU A 573 20.59 12.77 -6.07
C LEU A 573 19.69 12.77 -4.82
N THR A 574 18.57 12.04 -4.90
CA THR A 574 17.63 11.86 -3.78
C THR A 574 18.33 11.27 -2.55
N LEU A 575 19.22 10.29 -2.76
CA LEU A 575 19.94 9.59 -1.68
C LEU A 575 21.19 10.34 -1.19
N GLN A 576 21.71 11.33 -1.93
CA GLN A 576 22.91 12.07 -1.53
C GLN A 576 22.73 12.82 -0.22
N GLN A 577 21.54 13.41 0.01
CA GLN A 577 21.23 14.10 1.25
C GLN A 577 21.20 13.12 2.44
N LEU A 578 20.50 11.99 2.29
CA LEU A 578 20.46 10.93 3.30
C LEU A 578 21.84 10.35 3.61
N LYS A 579 22.66 10.15 2.58
CA LYS A 579 24.06 9.69 2.75
C LYS A 579 24.89 10.68 3.58
N LYS A 580 24.63 11.98 3.46
CA LYS A 580 25.32 13.03 4.22
C LYS A 580 24.84 13.13 5.66
N GLU A 581 23.53 13.03 5.86
CA GLU A 581 22.89 13.13 7.18
C GLU A 581 23.07 11.86 8.01
N ASN A 582 22.97 10.69 7.37
CA ASN A 582 22.97 9.37 8.00
C ASN A 582 23.98 8.41 7.32
N PRO A 583 25.29 8.68 7.38
CA PRO A 583 26.30 7.86 6.70
C PRO A 583 26.42 6.41 7.21
N GLN A 584 25.83 6.11 8.37
CA GLN A 584 25.85 4.78 9.00
C GLN A 584 24.69 3.88 8.55
N ASP A 585 23.75 4.38 7.74
CA ASP A 585 22.63 3.56 7.25
C ASP A 585 23.08 2.69 6.06
N SER A 586 23.19 1.37 6.28
CA SER A 586 23.61 0.41 5.26
C SER A 586 22.66 0.36 4.05
N LYS A 587 21.37 0.68 4.22
CA LYS A 587 20.37 0.65 3.13
C LYS A 587 20.67 1.72 2.08
N VAL A 588 21.09 2.92 2.50
CA VAL A 588 21.46 4.01 1.58
C VAL A 588 22.59 3.55 0.65
N TRP A 589 23.63 2.94 1.21
CA TRP A 589 24.77 2.44 0.43
C TRP A 589 24.38 1.29 -0.50
N ALA A 590 23.50 0.38 -0.07
CA ALA A 590 23.00 -0.70 -0.90
C ALA A 590 22.20 -0.21 -2.12
N ILE A 591 21.36 0.82 -1.94
CA ILE A 591 20.57 1.40 -3.05
C ILE A 591 21.47 2.21 -3.99
N LEU A 592 22.44 2.97 -3.47
CA LEU A 592 23.45 3.64 -4.30
C LEU A 592 24.29 2.64 -5.10
N ALA A 593 24.68 1.51 -4.48
CA ALA A 593 25.37 0.45 -5.19
C ALA A 593 24.53 -0.13 -6.32
N HIS A 594 23.23 -0.31 -6.11
CA HIS A 594 22.31 -0.73 -7.16
C HIS A 594 22.30 0.28 -8.32
N CYS A 595 22.14 1.58 -8.02
CA CYS A 595 22.16 2.63 -9.05
C CYS A 595 23.46 2.62 -9.86
N GLU A 596 24.62 2.58 -9.20
CA GLU A 596 25.92 2.58 -9.86
C GLU A 596 26.19 1.29 -10.64
N ARG A 597 25.72 0.12 -10.16
CA ARG A 597 25.78 -1.15 -10.89
C ARG A 597 24.97 -1.05 -12.16
N ARG A 598 23.73 -0.55 -12.08
CA ARG A 598 22.89 -0.38 -13.27
C ARG A 598 23.57 0.57 -14.26
N LYS A 599 24.26 1.61 -13.79
CA LYS A 599 25.09 2.54 -14.60
C LYS A 599 26.44 1.94 -15.05
N ARG A 600 26.71 0.67 -14.75
CA ARG A 600 27.95 -0.06 -15.06
C ARG A 600 29.22 0.58 -14.50
N LYS A 601 29.10 1.41 -13.45
CA LYS A 601 30.25 1.90 -12.67
C LYS A 601 30.61 0.87 -11.61
N PHE A 602 31.01 -0.33 -12.05
CA PHE A 602 31.15 -1.51 -11.20
C PHE A 602 32.14 -1.30 -10.04
N SER A 603 33.23 -0.56 -10.25
CA SER A 603 34.19 -0.25 -9.19
C SER A 603 33.59 0.58 -8.05
N ILE A 604 32.73 1.55 -8.38
CA ILE A 604 32.03 2.39 -7.40
C ILE A 604 30.92 1.56 -6.72
N ALA A 605 30.16 0.81 -7.51
CA ALA A 605 29.09 -0.05 -7.01
C ALA A 605 29.61 -1.11 -6.02
N GLU A 606 30.75 -1.73 -6.34
CA GLU A 606 31.43 -2.70 -5.49
C GLU A 606 31.93 -2.04 -4.19
N LYS A 607 32.51 -0.84 -4.27
CA LYS A 607 32.89 -0.07 -3.09
C LYS A 607 31.70 0.19 -2.18
N TYR A 608 30.57 0.61 -2.74
CA TYR A 608 29.34 0.87 -1.97
C TYR A 608 28.73 -0.41 -1.39
N CYS A 609 28.76 -1.53 -2.10
CA CYS A 609 28.37 -2.83 -1.54
C CYS A 609 29.24 -3.20 -0.34
N LYS A 610 30.57 -3.07 -0.47
CA LYS A 610 31.50 -3.36 0.64
C LYS A 610 31.24 -2.47 1.85
N THR A 611 31.07 -1.16 1.65
CA THR A 611 30.69 -0.24 2.72
C THR A 611 29.37 -0.62 3.37
N ALA A 612 28.34 -0.97 2.60
CA ALA A 612 27.06 -1.41 3.15
C ALA A 612 27.19 -2.68 4.00
N LEU A 613 28.02 -3.64 3.57
CA LEU A 613 28.26 -4.91 4.27
C LEU A 613 29.20 -4.76 5.48
N GLU A 614 30.10 -3.77 5.47
CA GLU A 614 30.91 -3.40 6.64
C GLU A 614 30.05 -2.79 7.75
N LEU A 615 29.09 -1.94 7.38
CA LEU A 615 28.14 -1.34 8.31
C LEU A 615 27.14 -2.35 8.85
N ASP A 616 26.63 -3.21 7.98
CA ASP A 616 25.65 -4.24 8.31
C ASP A 616 25.93 -5.52 7.52
N PRO A 617 26.63 -6.48 8.15
CA PRO A 617 26.79 -7.81 7.59
C PRO A 617 25.47 -8.59 7.50
N GLY A 618 24.31 -8.07 7.84
CA GLY A 618 23.00 -8.67 7.56
C GLY A 618 22.34 -8.14 6.29
N ASN A 619 22.88 -7.09 5.66
CA ASN A 619 22.19 -6.38 4.58
C ASN A 619 22.01 -7.26 3.32
N HIS A 620 20.81 -7.79 3.15
CA HIS A 620 20.44 -8.70 2.07
C HIS A 620 20.61 -8.04 0.70
N ARG A 621 20.08 -6.83 0.54
CA ARG A 621 20.12 -6.08 -0.73
C ARG A 621 21.56 -5.87 -1.20
N ALA A 622 22.45 -5.45 -0.31
CA ALA A 622 23.86 -5.24 -0.63
C ALA A 622 24.55 -6.51 -1.14
N ARG A 623 24.26 -7.68 -0.54
CA ARG A 623 24.82 -8.96 -1.01
C ARG A 623 24.33 -9.36 -2.38
N VAL A 624 23.02 -9.26 -2.61
CA VAL A 624 22.41 -9.54 -3.92
C VAL A 624 23.02 -8.62 -4.97
N GLN A 625 23.18 -7.33 -4.68
CA GLN A 625 23.86 -6.41 -5.60
C GLN A 625 25.32 -6.81 -5.82
N TYR A 626 26.05 -7.18 -4.77
CA TYR A 626 27.45 -7.57 -4.87
C TYR A 626 27.67 -8.80 -5.75
N ALA A 627 26.80 -9.81 -5.65
CA ALA A 627 26.79 -10.98 -6.51
C ALA A 627 26.36 -10.63 -7.95
N SER A 628 25.33 -9.78 -8.09
CA SER A 628 24.86 -9.31 -9.39
C SER A 628 25.92 -8.52 -10.17
N ILE A 629 26.80 -7.75 -9.48
CA ILE A 629 27.90 -7.02 -10.13
C ILE A 629 28.82 -7.99 -10.87
N ALA A 630 29.24 -9.09 -10.24
CA ALA A 630 30.11 -10.08 -10.88
C ALA A 630 29.40 -10.75 -12.08
N HIS A 631 28.09 -11.03 -11.95
CA HIS A 631 27.30 -11.56 -13.05
C HIS A 631 27.19 -10.55 -14.22
N ASP A 632 27.01 -9.26 -13.94
CA ASP A 632 26.95 -8.21 -14.95
C ASP A 632 28.31 -7.96 -15.63
N GLN A 633 29.41 -8.32 -14.96
CA GLN A 633 30.78 -8.32 -15.48
C GLN A 633 31.13 -9.63 -16.20
N GLU A 634 30.21 -10.59 -16.26
CA GLU A 634 30.38 -11.91 -16.89
C GLU A 634 31.47 -12.78 -16.23
N ASP A 635 31.87 -12.45 -15.01
CA ASP A 635 32.68 -13.32 -14.16
C ASP A 635 31.76 -14.30 -13.42
N TYR A 636 31.30 -15.32 -14.15
CA TYR A 636 30.34 -16.29 -13.64
C TYR A 636 30.89 -17.12 -12.47
N ILE A 637 32.21 -17.31 -12.38
CA ILE A 637 32.85 -18.06 -11.28
C ILE A 637 32.76 -17.25 -9.99
N GLU A 638 33.14 -15.96 -10.04
CA GLU A 638 33.03 -15.09 -8.87
C GLU A 638 31.56 -14.79 -8.53
N ALA A 639 30.67 -14.67 -9.54
CA ALA A 639 29.25 -14.53 -9.32
C ALA A 639 28.66 -15.74 -8.56
N GLU A 640 28.96 -16.98 -8.99
CA GLU A 640 28.51 -18.20 -8.30
C GLU A 640 28.97 -18.22 -6.84
N LYS A 641 30.22 -17.84 -6.56
CA LYS A 641 30.76 -17.75 -5.19
C LYS A 641 30.03 -16.72 -4.34
N ARG A 642 29.75 -15.53 -4.89
CA ARG A 642 29.00 -14.49 -4.18
C ARG A 642 27.54 -14.86 -3.98
N TRP A 643 26.91 -15.56 -4.93
CA TRP A 643 25.57 -16.11 -4.75
C TRP A 643 25.54 -17.20 -3.68
N GLU A 644 26.57 -18.04 -3.58
CA GLU A 644 26.72 -19.01 -2.50
C GLU A 644 26.73 -18.33 -1.12
N ASP A 645 27.35 -17.16 -1.00
CA ASP A 645 27.34 -16.40 0.25
C ASP A 645 25.95 -15.85 0.61
N VAL A 646 25.09 -15.58 -0.38
CA VAL A 646 23.66 -15.27 -0.14
C VAL A 646 22.93 -16.53 0.34
N LEU A 647 23.15 -17.66 -0.33
CA LEU A 647 22.50 -18.95 -0.03
C LEU A 647 22.90 -19.53 1.34
N LYS A 648 24.08 -19.19 1.87
CA LYS A 648 24.49 -19.54 3.23
C LYS A 648 23.60 -18.91 4.30
N ILE A 649 23.04 -17.74 4.02
CA ILE A 649 22.15 -17.01 4.94
C ILE A 649 20.72 -17.46 4.72
N ASP A 650 20.29 -17.46 3.46
CA ASP A 650 18.94 -17.85 3.04
C ASP A 650 19.04 -18.86 1.89
N LYS A 651 18.87 -20.14 2.23
CA LYS A 651 19.01 -21.26 1.28
C LYS A 651 17.96 -21.26 0.18
N ASN A 652 16.82 -20.60 0.40
CA ASN A 652 15.71 -20.55 -0.55
C ASN A 652 15.65 -19.21 -1.27
N ASN A 653 16.69 -18.38 -1.20
CA ASN A 653 16.65 -17.06 -1.79
C ASN A 653 16.42 -17.08 -3.31
N TYR A 654 15.26 -16.59 -3.76
CA TYR A 654 14.90 -16.53 -5.19
C TYR A 654 15.98 -15.91 -6.08
N SER A 655 16.50 -14.74 -5.70
CA SER A 655 17.46 -14.01 -6.53
C SER A 655 18.79 -14.76 -6.64
N ALA A 656 19.21 -15.41 -5.57
CA ALA A 656 20.45 -16.19 -5.57
C ALA A 656 20.30 -17.49 -6.34
N LEU A 657 19.20 -18.23 -6.19
CA LEU A 657 18.95 -19.46 -6.95
C LEU A 657 18.81 -19.16 -8.45
N MET A 658 18.09 -18.10 -8.83
CA MET A 658 17.98 -17.65 -10.22
C MET A 658 19.30 -17.12 -10.78
N GLY A 659 20.03 -16.31 -10.01
CA GLY A 659 21.31 -15.75 -10.44
C GLY A 659 22.39 -16.82 -10.62
N LYS A 660 22.44 -17.78 -9.68
CA LYS A 660 23.39 -18.89 -9.73
C LYS A 660 23.03 -19.91 -10.81
N SER A 661 21.75 -20.21 -11.03
CA SER A 661 21.32 -21.09 -12.12
C SER A 661 21.69 -20.53 -13.49
N ARG A 662 21.46 -19.22 -13.71
CA ARG A 662 21.90 -18.51 -14.92
C ARG A 662 23.42 -18.57 -15.12
N GLY A 663 24.20 -18.33 -14.07
CA GLY A 663 25.65 -18.50 -14.10
C GLY A 663 26.08 -19.93 -14.48
N CYS A 664 25.43 -20.93 -13.90
CA CYS A 664 25.67 -22.34 -14.22
C CYS A 664 25.39 -22.65 -15.69
N PHE A 665 24.26 -22.17 -16.24
CA PHE A 665 23.93 -22.36 -17.66
C PHE A 665 24.96 -21.73 -18.59
N LYS A 666 25.40 -20.49 -18.31
CA LYS A 666 26.42 -19.81 -19.10
C LYS A 666 27.78 -20.50 -19.06
N ARG A 667 28.08 -21.23 -17.98
CA ARG A 667 29.31 -22.01 -17.84
C ARG A 667 29.19 -23.46 -18.33
N GLY A 668 28.02 -23.86 -18.82
CA GLY A 668 27.74 -25.22 -19.30
C GLY A 668 27.36 -26.23 -18.20
N ALA A 669 27.28 -25.82 -16.94
CA ALA A 669 26.91 -26.65 -15.78
C ALA A 669 25.38 -26.81 -15.65
N HIS A 670 24.73 -27.29 -16.71
CA HIS A 670 23.27 -27.30 -16.85
C HIS A 670 22.55 -28.10 -15.76
N GLU A 671 23.07 -29.26 -15.35
CA GLU A 671 22.47 -30.09 -14.30
C GLU A 671 22.40 -29.36 -12.95
N LEU A 672 23.44 -28.58 -12.62
CA LEU A 672 23.48 -27.82 -11.37
C LEU A 672 22.47 -26.66 -11.39
N GLY A 673 22.39 -25.95 -12.52
CA GLY A 673 21.39 -24.90 -12.70
C GLY A 673 19.96 -25.42 -12.71
N GLN A 674 19.73 -26.60 -13.31
CA GLN A 674 18.43 -27.27 -13.29
C GLN A 674 17.99 -27.58 -11.86
N LYS A 675 18.86 -28.18 -11.03
CA LYS A 675 18.54 -28.49 -9.62
C LYS A 675 18.12 -27.25 -8.81
N MET A 676 18.73 -26.10 -9.08
CA MET A 676 18.38 -24.84 -8.41
C MET A 676 17.00 -24.33 -8.84
N LEU A 677 16.66 -24.44 -10.13
CA LEU A 677 15.32 -24.10 -10.59
C LEU A 677 14.27 -25.10 -10.09
N GLU A 678 14.61 -26.39 -10.02
CA GLU A 678 13.76 -27.43 -9.44
C GLU A 678 13.46 -27.15 -7.97
N GLN A 679 14.44 -26.67 -7.21
CA GLN A 679 14.24 -26.23 -5.84
C GLN A 679 13.18 -25.13 -5.77
N LEU A 680 13.21 -24.13 -6.68
CA LEU A 680 12.23 -23.03 -6.68
C LEU A 680 10.80 -23.47 -7.02
N VAL A 681 10.63 -24.40 -7.96
CA VAL A 681 9.29 -24.82 -8.40
C VAL A 681 8.61 -25.83 -7.47
N HIS A 682 9.37 -26.47 -6.59
CA HIS A 682 8.85 -27.40 -5.56
C HIS A 682 8.78 -26.77 -4.17
N ASP A 683 9.16 -25.50 -4.04
CA ASP A 683 9.15 -24.77 -2.78
C ASP A 683 7.86 -23.95 -2.64
N ASP A 684 7.17 -24.09 -1.50
CA ASP A 684 5.87 -23.46 -1.28
C ASP A 684 5.94 -21.91 -1.38
N GLU A 685 7.06 -21.30 -0.98
CA GLU A 685 7.26 -19.85 -1.03
C GLU A 685 7.44 -19.33 -2.46
N HIS A 686 7.96 -20.14 -3.39
CA HIS A 686 8.34 -19.69 -4.73
C HIS A 686 7.53 -20.32 -5.86
N SER A 687 6.74 -21.34 -5.57
CA SER A 687 5.91 -22.10 -6.53
C SER A 687 4.92 -21.24 -7.33
N HIS A 688 4.53 -20.07 -6.81
CA HIS A 688 3.68 -19.11 -7.50
C HIS A 688 4.41 -18.27 -8.58
N ARG A 689 5.75 -18.34 -8.66
CA ARG A 689 6.56 -17.54 -9.58
C ARG A 689 6.74 -18.28 -10.90
N VAL A 690 6.40 -17.64 -12.01
CA VAL A 690 6.37 -18.27 -13.34
C VAL A 690 7.76 -18.45 -13.97
N GLU A 691 8.69 -17.53 -13.73
CA GLU A 691 10.00 -17.48 -14.43
C GLU A 691 10.87 -18.75 -14.27
N PRO A 692 10.95 -19.42 -13.09
CA PRO A 692 11.65 -20.69 -12.95
C PRO A 692 11.06 -21.80 -13.82
N TYR A 693 9.73 -21.90 -13.93
CA TYR A 693 9.05 -22.87 -14.80
C TYR A 693 9.39 -22.63 -16.27
N ILE A 694 9.31 -21.37 -16.73
CA ILE A 694 9.67 -21.00 -18.10
C ILE A 694 11.14 -21.35 -18.38
N SER A 695 12.03 -21.03 -17.45
CA SER A 695 13.46 -21.33 -17.59
C SER A 695 13.73 -22.84 -17.66
N LEU A 696 13.07 -23.62 -16.81
CA LEU A 696 13.13 -25.10 -16.83
C LEU A 696 12.58 -25.67 -18.13
N MET A 697 11.37 -25.29 -18.54
CA MET A 697 10.76 -25.78 -19.78
C MET A 697 11.62 -25.43 -21.00
N ASN A 698 12.21 -24.23 -21.06
CA ASN A 698 13.09 -23.87 -22.17
C ASN A 698 14.39 -24.68 -22.15
N LEU A 699 14.99 -24.91 -20.98
CA LEU A 699 16.17 -25.76 -20.84
C LEU A 699 15.85 -27.18 -21.31
N THR A 700 14.74 -27.75 -20.85
CA THR A 700 14.42 -29.16 -21.06
C THR A 700 13.89 -29.42 -22.46
N PHE A 701 13.12 -28.49 -23.03
CA PHE A 701 12.56 -28.60 -24.38
C PHE A 701 13.59 -28.29 -25.46
N ASN A 702 14.26 -27.13 -25.39
CA ASN A 702 15.11 -26.64 -26.49
C ASN A 702 16.53 -27.20 -26.42
N TYR A 703 17.11 -27.33 -25.22
CA TYR A 703 18.51 -27.72 -25.05
C TYR A 703 18.67 -29.21 -24.76
N LEU A 704 18.08 -29.71 -23.67
CA LEU A 704 18.20 -31.11 -23.27
C LEU A 704 17.37 -32.05 -24.15
N LYS A 705 16.30 -31.54 -24.78
CA LYS A 705 15.29 -32.31 -25.53
C LYS A 705 14.66 -33.44 -24.70
N ASP A 706 14.53 -33.22 -23.40
CA ASP A 706 13.81 -34.10 -22.47
C ASP A 706 12.33 -33.71 -22.44
N TYR A 707 11.60 -34.18 -23.44
CA TYR A 707 10.17 -33.90 -23.59
C TYR A 707 9.34 -34.52 -22.45
N SER A 708 9.78 -35.66 -21.89
CA SER A 708 9.09 -36.30 -20.76
C SER A 708 9.20 -35.46 -19.49
N TYR A 709 10.35 -34.84 -19.25
CA TYR A 709 10.49 -33.93 -18.13
C TYR A 709 9.80 -32.58 -18.37
N THR A 710 9.82 -32.09 -19.61
CA THR A 710 9.10 -30.86 -19.99
C THR A 710 7.60 -30.96 -19.71
N THR A 711 6.96 -32.10 -20.02
CA THR A 711 5.53 -32.31 -19.69
C THR A 711 5.27 -32.28 -18.18
N LYS A 712 6.18 -32.82 -17.37
CA LYS A 712 6.07 -32.77 -15.90
C LYS A 712 6.14 -31.35 -15.37
N VAL A 713 7.11 -30.55 -15.85
CA VAL A 713 7.26 -29.15 -15.45
C VAL A 713 6.05 -28.32 -15.86
N ALA A 714 5.54 -28.51 -17.09
CA ALA A 714 4.35 -27.82 -17.56
C ALA A 714 3.11 -28.15 -16.71
N ASN A 715 2.88 -29.44 -16.41
CA ASN A 715 1.79 -29.85 -15.53
C ASN A 715 1.97 -29.33 -14.09
N LEU A 716 3.20 -29.29 -13.58
CA LEU A 716 3.50 -28.72 -12.26
C LEU A 716 3.16 -27.22 -12.22
N MET A 717 3.50 -26.47 -13.27
CA MET A 717 3.12 -25.06 -13.38
C MET A 717 1.60 -24.88 -13.38
N LEU A 718 0.87 -25.68 -14.17
CA LEU A 718 -0.60 -25.65 -14.22
C LEU A 718 -1.22 -26.00 -12.86
N THR A 719 -0.62 -26.96 -12.14
CA THR A 719 -1.10 -27.41 -10.83
C THR A 719 -0.86 -26.36 -9.75
N ASN A 720 0.37 -25.83 -9.67
CA ASN A 720 0.76 -24.89 -8.62
C ASN A 720 0.11 -23.51 -8.80
N LEU A 721 -0.13 -23.09 -10.04
CA LEU A 721 -0.78 -21.80 -10.33
C LEU A 721 -2.31 -21.90 -10.36
N GLY A 722 -2.89 -23.06 -10.69
CA GLY A 722 -4.34 -23.29 -10.67
C GLY A 722 -5.14 -22.19 -11.38
N SER A 723 -6.15 -21.62 -10.71
CA SER A 723 -6.95 -20.50 -11.22
C SER A 723 -6.15 -19.21 -11.44
N ASN A 724 -5.04 -19.01 -10.72
CA ASN A 724 -4.24 -17.78 -10.82
C ASN A 724 -3.45 -17.70 -12.13
N ILE A 725 -3.30 -18.81 -12.87
CA ILE A 725 -2.70 -18.76 -14.21
C ILE A 725 -3.54 -17.91 -15.18
N GLN A 726 -4.86 -17.81 -14.94
CA GLN A 726 -5.75 -16.96 -15.73
C GLN A 726 -5.53 -15.46 -15.48
N LEU A 727 -4.97 -15.06 -14.32
CA LEU A 727 -4.48 -13.69 -14.09
C LEU A 727 -3.24 -13.39 -14.94
N HIS A 728 -2.60 -14.44 -15.45
CA HIS A 728 -1.45 -14.41 -16.34
C HIS A 728 -1.83 -14.81 -17.77
N LYS A 729 -2.94 -14.28 -18.32
CA LYS A 729 -3.43 -14.60 -19.68
C LYS A 729 -2.35 -14.55 -20.78
N ARG A 730 -1.32 -13.69 -20.62
CA ARG A 730 -0.19 -13.57 -21.55
C ARG A 730 0.87 -14.68 -21.44
N ILE A 731 0.72 -15.64 -20.53
CA ILE A 731 1.77 -16.59 -20.14
C ILE A 731 1.27 -18.03 -20.00
N GLU A 732 -0.04 -18.25 -19.79
CA GLU A 732 -0.65 -19.60 -19.73
C GLU A 732 -0.32 -20.45 -20.95
N HIS A 733 -0.38 -19.84 -22.15
CA HIS A 733 -0.14 -20.54 -23.39
C HIS A 733 1.26 -21.17 -23.44
N ILE A 734 2.25 -20.60 -22.75
CA ILE A 734 3.61 -21.16 -22.71
C ILE A 734 3.59 -22.57 -22.13
N ALA A 735 2.90 -22.80 -21.01
CA ALA A 735 2.86 -24.11 -20.37
C ALA A 735 2.11 -25.12 -21.23
N ILE A 736 0.95 -24.73 -21.77
CA ILE A 736 0.13 -25.59 -22.62
C ILE A 736 0.86 -25.94 -23.93
N CYS A 737 1.45 -24.97 -24.63
CA CYS A 737 2.21 -25.23 -25.85
C CYS A 737 3.41 -26.14 -25.58
N HIS A 738 4.18 -25.93 -24.51
CA HIS A 738 5.29 -26.82 -24.18
C HIS A 738 4.80 -28.24 -23.82
N LEU A 739 3.69 -28.37 -23.09
CA LEU A 739 3.07 -29.66 -22.77
C LEU A 739 2.66 -30.41 -24.04
N THR A 740 1.87 -29.79 -24.91
CA THR A 740 1.31 -30.45 -26.10
C THR A 740 2.36 -30.72 -27.16
N LEU A 741 3.31 -29.79 -27.41
CA LEU A 741 4.46 -30.04 -28.28
C LEU A 741 5.32 -31.19 -27.75
N SER A 742 5.56 -31.25 -26.44
CA SER A 742 6.34 -32.34 -25.84
C SER A 742 5.63 -33.69 -25.95
N LEU A 743 4.30 -33.73 -25.76
CA LEU A 743 3.48 -34.94 -25.99
C LEU A 743 3.56 -35.38 -27.45
N SER A 744 3.48 -34.44 -28.40
CA SER A 744 3.63 -34.73 -29.83
C SER A 744 5.02 -35.29 -30.15
N LYS A 745 6.10 -34.71 -29.62
CA LYS A 745 7.47 -35.24 -29.76
C LYS A 745 7.67 -36.63 -29.16
N LEU A 746 6.84 -37.02 -28.19
CA LEU A 746 6.82 -38.36 -27.59
C LEU A 746 5.95 -39.36 -28.37
N GLY A 747 5.29 -38.93 -29.46
CA GLY A 747 4.40 -39.75 -30.28
C GLY A 747 2.93 -39.75 -29.84
N ASN A 748 2.56 -39.00 -28.79
CA ASN A 748 1.21 -38.91 -28.25
C ASN A 748 0.38 -37.82 -28.96
N HIS A 749 0.34 -37.84 -30.30
CA HIS A 749 -0.26 -36.77 -31.11
C HIS A 749 -1.74 -36.54 -30.80
N ALA A 750 -2.54 -37.62 -30.68
CA ALA A 750 -3.97 -37.50 -30.43
C ALA A 750 -4.31 -36.84 -29.07
N GLU A 751 -3.49 -37.09 -28.05
CA GLU A 751 -3.64 -36.46 -26.74
C GLU A 751 -3.21 -34.99 -26.79
N ALA A 752 -2.08 -34.70 -27.43
CA ALA A 752 -1.58 -33.34 -27.64
C ALA A 752 -2.61 -32.48 -28.38
N GLU A 753 -3.17 -33.01 -29.47
CA GLU A 753 -4.19 -32.36 -30.28
C GLU A 753 -5.46 -32.08 -29.48
N LYS A 754 -5.96 -33.07 -28.72
CA LYS A 754 -7.14 -32.92 -27.87
C LYS A 754 -6.98 -31.80 -26.84
N ILE A 755 -5.84 -31.75 -26.15
CA ILE A 755 -5.55 -30.72 -25.16
C ILE A 755 -5.44 -29.36 -25.85
N CYS A 756 -4.70 -29.26 -26.95
CA CYS A 756 -4.51 -28.01 -27.68
C CYS A 756 -5.84 -27.45 -28.20
N LYS A 757 -6.68 -28.28 -28.82
CA LYS A 757 -8.03 -27.91 -29.29
C LYS A 757 -8.93 -27.42 -28.17
N LYS A 758 -8.86 -28.01 -26.98
CA LYS A 758 -9.63 -27.56 -25.81
C LYS A 758 -9.30 -26.09 -25.49
N TYR A 759 -8.02 -25.77 -25.30
CA TYR A 759 -7.59 -24.41 -24.95
C TYR A 759 -7.79 -23.41 -26.08
N LEU A 760 -7.63 -23.84 -27.34
CA LEU A 760 -7.94 -23.01 -28.51
C LEU A 760 -9.44 -22.68 -28.58
N ASN A 761 -10.33 -23.63 -28.30
CA ASN A 761 -11.77 -23.38 -28.30
C ASN A 761 -12.21 -22.45 -27.15
N GLU A 762 -11.52 -22.52 -26.01
CA GLU A 762 -11.74 -21.63 -24.87
C GLU A 762 -11.18 -20.22 -25.10
N ASN A 763 -10.16 -20.07 -25.96
CA ASN A 763 -9.46 -18.82 -26.27
C ASN A 763 -9.20 -18.69 -27.79
N PRO A 764 -10.25 -18.53 -28.61
CA PRO A 764 -10.14 -18.56 -30.08
C PRO A 764 -9.26 -17.43 -30.67
N GLU A 765 -9.04 -16.37 -29.92
CA GLU A 765 -8.21 -15.20 -30.26
C GLU A 765 -6.71 -15.39 -29.99
N ASN A 766 -6.30 -16.46 -29.30
CA ASN A 766 -4.88 -16.70 -28.99
C ASN A 766 -4.22 -17.59 -30.05
N ASP A 767 -3.56 -16.96 -31.01
CA ASP A 767 -2.94 -17.64 -32.15
C ASP A 767 -1.77 -18.56 -31.76
N GLU A 768 -1.20 -18.45 -30.55
CA GLU A 768 -0.16 -19.38 -30.09
C GLU A 768 -0.68 -20.81 -29.97
N TYR A 769 -1.93 -21.00 -29.53
CA TYR A 769 -2.55 -22.33 -29.50
C TYR A 769 -2.78 -22.86 -30.92
N ARG A 770 -3.15 -21.99 -31.86
CA ARG A 770 -3.41 -22.36 -33.25
C ARG A 770 -2.13 -22.73 -33.99
N LEU A 771 -1.06 -21.96 -33.81
CA LEU A 771 0.28 -22.30 -34.30
C LEU A 771 0.77 -23.60 -33.66
N CYS A 772 0.46 -23.83 -32.38
CA CYS A 772 0.87 -25.04 -31.68
C CYS A 772 0.16 -26.26 -32.25
N LEU A 773 -1.16 -26.16 -32.47
CA LEU A 773 -1.96 -27.18 -33.14
C LEU A 773 -1.47 -27.45 -34.57
N THR A 774 -1.09 -26.40 -35.30
CA THR A 774 -0.48 -26.51 -36.64
C THR A 774 0.75 -27.43 -36.60
N GLN A 775 1.65 -27.23 -35.64
CA GLN A 775 2.85 -28.06 -35.49
C GLN A 775 2.53 -29.49 -35.04
N ILE A 776 1.55 -29.69 -34.16
CA ILE A 776 1.14 -31.03 -33.70
C ILE A 776 0.56 -31.86 -34.85
N LEU A 777 -0.33 -31.26 -35.65
CA LEU A 777 -0.94 -31.90 -36.82
C LEU A 777 0.11 -32.24 -37.88
N ARG A 778 1.11 -31.37 -38.06
CA ARG A 778 2.25 -31.64 -38.95
C ARG A 778 3.01 -32.89 -38.51
N GLU A 779 3.33 -32.99 -37.22
CA GLU A 779 4.04 -34.15 -36.67
C GLU A 779 3.20 -35.44 -36.69
N ALA A 780 1.87 -35.31 -36.62
CA ALA A 780 0.93 -36.42 -36.78
C ALA A 780 0.80 -36.92 -38.24
N GLY A 781 1.40 -36.22 -39.22
CA GLY A 781 1.28 -36.52 -40.64
C GLY A 781 0.03 -35.94 -41.31
N GLU A 782 -0.71 -35.06 -40.63
CA GLU A 782 -1.92 -34.40 -41.12
C GLU A 782 -1.59 -33.05 -41.77
N ALA A 783 -0.84 -33.09 -42.86
CA ALA A 783 -0.29 -31.89 -43.50
C ALA A 783 -1.36 -30.91 -44.00
N GLU A 784 -2.51 -31.39 -44.49
CA GLU A 784 -3.65 -30.55 -44.93
C GLU A 784 -4.28 -29.80 -43.75
N ASN A 785 -4.62 -30.50 -42.66
CA ASN A 785 -5.19 -29.90 -41.46
C ASN A 785 -4.21 -28.93 -40.79
N SER A 786 -2.91 -29.24 -40.82
CA SER A 786 -1.85 -28.33 -40.38
C SER A 786 -1.90 -27.02 -41.16
N LEU A 787 -1.96 -27.10 -42.48
CA LEU A 787 -2.02 -25.94 -43.37
C LEU A 787 -3.29 -25.08 -43.14
N GLU A 788 -4.45 -25.72 -42.96
CA GLU A 788 -5.70 -25.02 -42.65
C GLU A 788 -5.60 -24.23 -41.34
N ASN A 789 -5.02 -24.83 -40.29
CA ASN A 789 -4.83 -24.14 -39.02
C ASN A 789 -3.84 -22.98 -39.13
N PHE A 790 -2.80 -23.11 -39.95
CA PHE A 790 -1.87 -22.03 -40.22
C PHE A 790 -2.57 -20.85 -40.91
N LYS A 791 -3.40 -21.11 -41.92
CA LYS A 791 -4.20 -20.08 -42.62
C LYS A 791 -5.15 -19.36 -41.67
N ALA A 792 -5.80 -20.10 -40.78
CA ALA A 792 -6.74 -19.54 -39.82
C ALA A 792 -6.10 -18.53 -38.83
N VAL A 793 -4.77 -18.53 -38.66
CA VAL A 793 -4.07 -17.48 -37.89
C VAL A 793 -4.22 -16.10 -38.56
N PHE A 794 -4.22 -16.06 -39.88
CA PHE A 794 -4.37 -14.84 -40.66
C PHE A 794 -5.85 -14.44 -40.77
N GLU A 795 -6.75 -15.41 -40.93
CA GLU A 795 -8.21 -15.16 -40.93
C GLU A 795 -8.70 -14.59 -39.60
N ASN A 796 -8.19 -15.09 -38.46
CA ASN A 796 -8.48 -14.60 -37.11
C ASN A 796 -8.18 -13.10 -36.94
N ALA A 797 -7.18 -12.61 -37.67
CA ALA A 797 -6.73 -11.22 -37.62
C ALA A 797 -7.39 -10.34 -38.71
N ASP A 798 -8.47 -10.82 -39.34
CA ASP A 798 -9.16 -10.18 -40.46
C ASP A 798 -8.23 -9.84 -41.65
N ILE A 799 -7.15 -10.61 -41.81
CA ILE A 799 -6.14 -10.48 -42.87
C ILE A 799 -5.99 -11.79 -43.65
N PRO A 800 -7.08 -12.32 -44.26
CA PRO A 800 -7.06 -13.64 -44.86
C PRO A 800 -5.98 -13.77 -45.95
N ILE A 801 -5.34 -14.94 -46.01
CA ILE A 801 -4.45 -15.34 -47.09
C ILE A 801 -5.18 -16.33 -48.02
N SER A 802 -5.11 -16.15 -49.34
CA SER A 802 -5.49 -17.24 -50.24
C SER A 802 -4.55 -18.42 -50.07
N GLY A 803 -5.10 -19.61 -50.23
CA GLY A 803 -4.48 -20.72 -50.95
C GLY A 803 -2.95 -20.68 -51.04
N ILE A 804 -2.29 -21.25 -50.03
CA ILE A 804 -0.96 -21.86 -50.15
C ILE A 804 -1.11 -22.96 -51.19
N ASP A 805 -0.97 -22.61 -52.47
CA ASP A 805 -1.04 -23.55 -53.58
C ASP A 805 0.41 -23.98 -53.84
N SER A 806 0.80 -25.05 -53.15
CA SER A 806 2.05 -25.72 -53.47
C SER A 806 2.00 -26.09 -54.95
N MET A 807 3.09 -25.82 -55.65
CA MET A 807 3.30 -26.20 -57.05
C MET A 807 3.30 -27.74 -57.25
N GLY A 808 2.20 -28.41 -56.92
CA GLY A 808 2.01 -29.84 -56.97
C GLY A 808 2.69 -30.57 -55.79
N GLU A 809 1.87 -31.31 -55.05
CA GLU A 809 2.18 -32.52 -54.27
C GLU A 809 2.46 -32.44 -52.76
N ARG A 810 2.60 -31.28 -52.08
CA ARG A 810 2.70 -31.27 -50.59
C ARG A 810 2.09 -30.03 -49.91
N SER A 811 1.32 -30.24 -48.83
CA SER A 811 0.79 -29.18 -47.97
C SER A 811 1.90 -28.60 -47.06
N GLU A 812 2.81 -27.81 -47.63
CA GLU A 812 3.99 -27.23 -46.95
C GLU A 812 3.74 -25.77 -46.50
N ILE A 813 4.46 -25.32 -45.46
CA ILE A 813 4.34 -23.97 -44.83
C ILE A 813 5.66 -23.17 -45.03
N THR A 814 6.48 -23.57 -46.00
CA THR A 814 7.76 -22.90 -46.30
C THR A 814 7.53 -21.61 -47.08
N VAL A 815 8.50 -20.68 -47.04
CA VAL A 815 8.38 -19.37 -47.71
C VAL A 815 8.18 -19.50 -49.22
N GLU A 816 8.73 -20.56 -49.83
CA GLU A 816 8.59 -20.89 -51.24
C GLU A 816 7.16 -21.30 -51.64
N CYS A 817 6.35 -21.76 -50.69
CA CYS A 817 4.97 -22.20 -50.92
C CYS A 817 3.93 -21.13 -50.58
N LEU A 818 4.32 -20.02 -49.95
CA LEU A 818 3.37 -18.97 -49.57
C LEU A 818 3.02 -18.07 -50.76
N THR A 819 1.75 -18.10 -51.16
CA THR A 819 1.18 -17.31 -52.26
C THR A 819 0.13 -16.31 -51.75
N GLN A 820 -0.18 -15.30 -52.56
CA GLN A 820 -1.11 -14.21 -52.22
C GLN A 820 -2.37 -14.25 -53.11
N GLU A 821 -3.48 -13.71 -52.61
CA GLU A 821 -4.77 -13.67 -53.31
C GLU A 821 -4.81 -12.41 -54.17
N GLU A 822 -5.68 -12.33 -55.19
CA GLU A 822 -5.90 -11.03 -55.83
C GLU A 822 -6.56 -10.07 -54.84
N VAL A 823 -5.79 -9.08 -54.39
CA VAL A 823 -6.25 -8.04 -53.46
C VAL A 823 -6.61 -6.74 -54.14
N VAL A 824 -7.53 -6.01 -53.51
CA VAL A 824 -7.86 -4.64 -53.91
C VAL A 824 -6.65 -3.75 -53.67
N LYS A 825 -6.14 -3.19 -54.76
CA LYS A 825 -4.98 -2.30 -54.75
C LYS A 825 -5.36 -0.91 -54.24
N VAL A 826 -4.57 -0.40 -53.30
CA VAL A 826 -4.65 0.97 -52.77
C VAL A 826 -3.50 1.78 -53.37
N GLU A 827 -3.84 2.70 -54.27
CA GLU A 827 -2.85 3.55 -54.96
C GLU A 827 -2.65 4.92 -54.30
N ASN A 828 -3.57 5.31 -53.40
CA ASN A 828 -3.53 6.60 -52.70
C ASN A 828 -2.77 6.48 -51.37
N GLY A 829 -2.03 7.54 -51.00
CA GLY A 829 -1.31 7.65 -49.73
C GLY A 829 0.16 8.05 -49.90
N PRO A 830 0.93 8.15 -48.81
CA PRO A 830 2.34 8.50 -48.86
C PRO A 830 3.22 7.41 -49.50
N LEU A 831 4.29 7.81 -50.20
CA LEU A 831 5.28 6.86 -50.71
C LEU A 831 5.99 6.14 -49.55
N VAL A 832 6.11 4.82 -49.64
CA VAL A 832 6.88 3.98 -48.71
C VAL A 832 8.13 3.44 -49.40
N SER A 833 9.31 3.74 -48.87
CA SER A 833 10.57 3.13 -49.30
C SER A 833 10.82 1.83 -48.53
N ILE A 834 10.91 0.71 -49.24
CA ILE A 834 11.19 -0.59 -48.64
C ILE A 834 12.64 -0.93 -48.98
N ILE A 835 13.48 -1.10 -47.96
CA ILE A 835 14.89 -1.39 -48.13
C ILE A 835 15.13 -2.88 -47.85
N MET A 836 15.62 -3.58 -48.87
CA MET A 836 16.00 -4.98 -48.82
C MET A 836 17.50 -5.12 -49.04
N THR A 837 18.19 -5.85 -48.16
CA THR A 837 19.63 -6.11 -48.33
C THR A 837 19.84 -7.54 -48.77
N ALA A 838 20.72 -7.76 -49.75
CA ALA A 838 21.01 -9.07 -50.29
C ALA A 838 22.52 -9.36 -50.22
N TYR A 839 22.86 -10.59 -49.81
CA TYR A 839 24.21 -11.14 -49.94
C TYR A 839 24.09 -12.65 -50.14
N LYS A 840 24.50 -13.16 -51.31
CA LYS A 840 24.32 -14.57 -51.70
C LYS A 840 22.86 -15.04 -51.58
N ALA A 841 21.94 -14.25 -52.13
CA ALA A 841 20.50 -14.43 -51.95
C ALA A 841 19.81 -15.07 -53.16
N THR A 842 20.57 -15.60 -54.12
CA THR A 842 20.11 -16.13 -55.42
C THR A 842 18.87 -17.02 -55.35
N GLU A 843 18.71 -17.84 -54.31
CA GLU A 843 17.61 -18.82 -54.22
C GLU A 843 16.26 -18.21 -53.84
N LEU A 844 16.23 -17.26 -52.90
CA LEU A 844 14.99 -16.77 -52.29
C LEU A 844 14.64 -15.33 -52.64
N ILE A 845 15.57 -14.57 -53.22
CA ILE A 845 15.36 -13.15 -53.47
C ILE A 845 14.13 -12.86 -54.33
N GLU A 846 13.82 -13.72 -55.31
CA GLU A 846 12.64 -13.55 -56.16
C GLU A 846 11.33 -13.71 -55.37
N ILE A 847 11.27 -14.66 -54.42
CA ILE A 847 10.10 -14.86 -53.55
C ILE A 847 9.91 -13.64 -52.64
N ALA A 848 10.98 -13.19 -51.99
CA ALA A 848 10.94 -12.02 -51.12
C ALA A 848 10.51 -10.76 -51.89
N VAL A 849 11.12 -10.50 -53.06
CA VAL A 849 10.78 -9.36 -53.92
C VAL A 849 9.33 -9.43 -54.40
N ASN A 850 8.87 -10.58 -54.89
CA ASN A 850 7.49 -10.75 -55.36
C ASN A 850 6.48 -10.49 -54.24
N SER A 851 6.75 -10.94 -53.01
CA SER A 851 5.87 -10.70 -51.86
C SER A 851 5.73 -9.20 -51.49
N ILE A 852 6.73 -8.38 -51.83
CA ILE A 852 6.70 -6.92 -51.68
C ILE A 852 6.01 -6.25 -52.88
N LEU A 853 6.27 -6.70 -54.10
CA LEU A 853 5.66 -6.10 -55.31
C LEU A 853 4.15 -6.34 -55.40
N GLN A 854 3.66 -7.39 -54.74
CA GLN A 854 2.25 -7.80 -54.68
C GLN A 854 1.48 -7.22 -53.48
N GLN A 855 2.09 -6.36 -52.64
CA GLN A 855 1.40 -5.70 -51.52
C GLN A 855 0.11 -5.00 -51.97
N SER A 856 -0.95 -5.02 -51.16
CA SER A 856 -2.19 -4.28 -51.46
C SER A 856 -1.94 -2.77 -51.58
N TYR A 857 -0.99 -2.24 -50.81
CA TYR A 857 -0.51 -0.86 -50.92
C TYR A 857 0.48 -0.70 -52.09
N GLN A 858 0.11 0.07 -53.12
CA GLN A 858 0.87 0.16 -54.36
C GLN A 858 1.90 1.30 -54.39
N ASN A 859 1.73 2.35 -53.58
CA ASN A 859 2.62 3.52 -53.60
C ASN A 859 3.94 3.24 -52.85
N ILE A 860 4.73 2.34 -53.41
CA ILE A 860 5.98 1.83 -52.84
C ILE A 860 7.15 2.00 -53.81
N GLU A 861 8.35 2.13 -53.26
CA GLU A 861 9.59 1.86 -53.97
C GLU A 861 10.36 0.77 -53.23
N LEU A 862 10.97 -0.16 -53.97
CA LEU A 862 11.75 -1.26 -53.42
C LEU A 862 13.22 -1.04 -53.74
N ILE A 863 14.00 -0.64 -52.74
CA ILE A 863 15.44 -0.43 -52.86
C ILE A 863 16.13 -1.73 -52.46
N ILE A 864 16.75 -2.39 -53.43
CA ILE A 864 17.48 -3.65 -53.19
C ILE A 864 18.97 -3.34 -53.23
N VAL A 865 19.64 -3.50 -52.09
CA VAL A 865 21.07 -3.23 -51.91
C VAL A 865 21.83 -4.56 -51.85
N ASP A 866 22.56 -4.85 -52.92
CA ASP A 866 23.51 -5.97 -52.97
C ASP A 866 24.81 -5.60 -52.25
N ASP A 867 25.14 -6.36 -51.21
CA ASP A 867 26.32 -6.18 -50.34
C ASP A 867 27.55 -6.88 -50.93
N ALA A 868 27.83 -6.60 -52.21
CA ALA A 868 28.91 -7.17 -53.01
C ALA A 868 28.85 -8.71 -53.07
N SER A 869 27.73 -9.27 -53.56
CA SER A 869 27.59 -10.72 -53.69
C SER A 869 28.59 -11.29 -54.70
N PRO A 870 29.22 -12.45 -54.39
CA PRO A 870 30.14 -13.12 -55.32
C PRO A 870 29.44 -14.06 -56.31
N ASP A 871 28.11 -14.21 -56.21
CA ASP A 871 27.26 -15.03 -57.08
C ASP A 871 26.35 -14.16 -57.96
N ASP A 872 25.39 -14.77 -58.66
CA ASP A 872 24.48 -14.12 -59.62
C ASP A 872 23.34 -13.31 -58.97
N THR A 873 23.44 -13.01 -57.67
CA THR A 873 22.42 -12.27 -56.91
C THR A 873 22.15 -10.90 -57.55
N PHE A 874 23.18 -10.13 -57.91
CA PHE A 874 23.00 -8.79 -58.46
C PHE A 874 22.45 -8.81 -59.89
N GLU A 875 22.84 -9.77 -60.72
CA GLU A 875 22.26 -9.98 -62.06
C GLU A 875 20.76 -10.28 -61.99
N LYS A 876 20.33 -11.08 -61.02
CA LYS A 876 18.89 -11.33 -60.77
C LYS A 876 18.16 -10.05 -60.35
N ILE A 877 18.75 -9.27 -59.46
CA ILE A 877 18.20 -7.97 -59.04
C ILE A 877 18.01 -7.03 -60.25
N LEU A 878 19.02 -6.93 -61.12
CA LEU A 878 18.93 -6.13 -62.35
C LEU A 878 17.85 -6.64 -63.31
N SER A 879 17.72 -7.95 -63.46
CA SER A 879 16.66 -8.57 -64.27
C SER A 879 15.27 -8.18 -63.77
N MET A 880 15.03 -8.27 -62.45
CA MET A 880 13.77 -7.86 -61.84
C MET A 880 13.51 -6.36 -62.01
N ALA A 881 14.54 -5.52 -61.83
CA ALA A 881 14.42 -4.06 -62.00
C ALA A 881 14.09 -3.63 -63.43
N ASN A 882 14.51 -4.40 -64.43
CA ASN A 882 14.10 -4.18 -65.82
C ASN A 882 12.61 -4.50 -66.06
N ASN A 883 12.01 -5.36 -65.23
CA ASN A 883 10.61 -5.78 -65.36
C ASN A 883 9.65 -4.93 -64.52
N ASP A 884 10.10 -4.34 -63.40
CA ASP A 884 9.27 -3.49 -62.54
C ASP A 884 10.02 -2.21 -62.15
N SER A 885 9.51 -1.06 -62.60
CA SER A 885 10.11 0.26 -62.38
C SER A 885 10.13 0.73 -60.92
N ARG A 886 9.40 0.06 -60.02
CA ARG A 886 9.42 0.35 -58.58
C ARG A 886 10.71 -0.11 -57.92
N ILE A 887 11.45 -1.02 -58.55
CA ILE A 887 12.69 -1.58 -58.01
C ILE A 887 13.86 -0.64 -58.33
N LYS A 888 14.62 -0.29 -57.29
CA LYS A 888 15.84 0.51 -57.38
C LYS A 888 17.04 -0.35 -56.97
N PRO A 889 17.78 -0.91 -57.93
CA PRO A 889 18.94 -1.74 -57.65
C PRO A 889 20.14 -0.87 -57.24
N LEU A 890 20.85 -1.27 -56.18
CA LEU A 890 22.11 -0.67 -55.73
C LEU A 890 23.10 -1.79 -55.43
N SER A 891 24.33 -1.70 -55.93
CA SER A 891 25.43 -2.62 -55.57
C SER A 891 26.51 -1.85 -54.83
N LEU A 892 27.02 -2.42 -53.74
CA LEU A 892 28.15 -1.90 -52.99
C LEU A 892 29.47 -2.41 -53.57
N GLU A 893 30.52 -1.59 -53.49
CA GLU A 893 31.85 -1.96 -53.98
C GLU A 893 32.52 -3.06 -53.14
N ASN A 894 32.21 -3.10 -51.84
CA ASN A 894 32.79 -4.04 -50.89
C ASN A 894 31.71 -4.53 -49.93
N ASN A 895 31.82 -5.77 -49.47
CA ASN A 895 30.93 -6.31 -48.46
C ASN A 895 31.17 -5.60 -47.12
N GLY A 896 30.17 -4.83 -46.69
CA GLY A 896 30.15 -4.07 -45.43
C GLY A 896 29.07 -4.54 -44.47
N GLY A 897 28.36 -5.63 -44.79
CA GLY A 897 27.30 -6.21 -43.98
C GLY A 897 25.94 -5.49 -44.11
N THR A 898 24.90 -6.17 -43.61
CA THR A 898 23.50 -5.74 -43.77
C THR A 898 23.23 -4.30 -43.31
N TYR A 899 23.84 -3.80 -42.23
CA TYR A 899 23.53 -2.44 -41.76
C TYR A 899 24.25 -1.33 -42.53
N VAL A 900 25.41 -1.62 -43.14
CA VAL A 900 26.01 -0.71 -44.13
C VAL A 900 25.12 -0.66 -45.37
N ALA A 901 24.65 -1.82 -45.86
CA ALA A 901 23.71 -1.89 -46.98
C ALA A 901 22.37 -1.20 -46.68
N LYS A 902 21.79 -1.37 -45.49
CA LYS A 902 20.57 -0.66 -45.06
C LYS A 902 20.78 0.85 -45.05
N ASN A 903 21.93 1.32 -44.56
CA ASN A 903 22.24 2.74 -44.53
C ASN A 903 22.43 3.33 -45.94
N SER A 904 23.10 2.62 -46.85
CA SER A 904 23.21 3.01 -48.26
C SER A 904 21.85 3.09 -48.95
N GLY A 905 20.95 2.14 -48.66
CA GLY A 905 19.56 2.20 -49.11
C GLY A 905 18.79 3.38 -48.51
N LEU A 906 18.99 3.66 -47.23
CA LEU A 906 18.33 4.75 -46.50
C LEU A 906 18.74 6.13 -47.04
N GLN A 907 19.97 6.29 -47.54
CA GLN A 907 20.42 7.53 -48.18
C GLN A 907 19.67 7.88 -49.46
N ILE A 908 19.23 6.87 -50.23
CA ILE A 908 18.53 7.08 -51.51
C ILE A 908 17.01 6.91 -51.40
N ALA A 909 16.51 6.58 -50.21
CA ALA A 909 15.09 6.48 -49.91
C ALA A 909 14.38 7.83 -50.02
N SER A 910 13.28 7.86 -50.77
CA SER A 910 12.52 9.07 -51.09
C SER A 910 11.10 9.10 -50.49
N GLY A 911 10.65 7.98 -49.93
CA GLY A 911 9.35 7.84 -49.29
C GLY A 911 9.19 8.71 -48.05
N LYS A 912 7.94 9.04 -47.71
CA LYS A 912 7.61 9.63 -46.41
C LYS A 912 7.94 8.63 -45.29
N TYR A 913 7.58 7.37 -45.52
CA TYR A 913 7.89 6.26 -44.63
C TYR A 913 8.98 5.36 -45.20
N VAL A 914 9.79 4.79 -44.32
CA VAL A 914 10.78 3.76 -44.66
C VAL A 914 10.45 2.48 -43.89
N SER A 915 10.54 1.32 -44.54
CA SER A 915 10.46 -0.01 -43.94
C SER A 915 11.62 -0.89 -44.40
N PHE A 916 11.89 -1.99 -43.71
CA PHE A 916 12.89 -2.98 -44.12
C PHE A 916 12.24 -4.36 -44.33
N HIS A 917 12.92 -5.20 -45.11
CA HIS A 917 12.56 -6.59 -45.34
C HIS A 917 13.83 -7.41 -45.66
N ASP A 918 13.91 -8.65 -45.20
CA ASP A 918 15.06 -9.53 -45.49
C ASP A 918 14.85 -10.27 -46.83
N SER A 919 15.93 -10.60 -47.52
CA SER A 919 15.90 -11.17 -48.89
C SER A 919 15.47 -12.64 -48.97
N ASP A 920 15.23 -13.28 -47.83
CA ASP A 920 14.86 -14.68 -47.65
C ASP A 920 13.53 -14.89 -46.93
N ASP A 921 12.82 -13.81 -46.61
CA ASP A 921 11.56 -13.83 -45.87
C ASP A 921 10.35 -13.52 -46.76
N TRP A 922 9.20 -14.10 -46.43
CA TRP A 922 7.93 -13.81 -47.10
C TRP A 922 7.15 -12.72 -46.35
N CYS A 923 6.59 -11.76 -47.09
CA CYS A 923 5.79 -10.65 -46.57
C CYS A 923 4.30 -10.82 -46.84
N HIS A 924 3.46 -10.63 -45.82
CA HIS A 924 2.00 -10.63 -45.98
C HIS A 924 1.53 -9.44 -46.83
N GLN A 925 0.57 -9.66 -47.74
CA GLN A 925 0.12 -8.67 -48.75
C GLN A 925 -0.39 -7.34 -48.17
N ASP A 926 -0.98 -7.36 -46.98
CA ASP A 926 -1.51 -6.15 -46.32
C ASP A 926 -0.53 -5.49 -45.34
N LYS A 927 0.70 -6.00 -45.19
CA LYS A 927 1.65 -5.49 -44.18
C LYS A 927 1.86 -3.99 -44.32
N ILE A 928 2.19 -3.52 -45.52
CA ILE A 928 2.50 -2.10 -45.74
C ILE A 928 1.26 -1.24 -45.54
N LYS A 929 0.09 -1.69 -46.01
CA LYS A 929 -1.19 -0.99 -45.81
C LYS A 929 -1.48 -0.80 -44.32
N ILE A 930 -1.43 -1.89 -43.55
CA ILE A 930 -1.73 -1.89 -42.11
C ILE A 930 -0.77 -0.96 -41.34
N GLN A 931 0.53 -1.00 -41.67
CA GLN A 931 1.50 -0.13 -41.02
C GLN A 931 1.28 1.35 -41.37
N VAL A 932 0.97 1.67 -42.63
CA VAL A 932 0.64 3.04 -43.04
C VAL A 932 -0.63 3.52 -42.35
N GLU A 933 -1.70 2.71 -42.33
CA GLU A 933 -2.95 3.04 -41.63
C GLU A 933 -2.72 3.28 -40.13
N SER A 934 -1.85 2.48 -39.49
CA SER A 934 -1.48 2.69 -38.09
C SER A 934 -0.77 4.03 -37.87
N LEU A 935 0.11 4.46 -38.77
CA LEU A 935 0.86 5.72 -38.63
C LEU A 935 0.07 6.96 -39.08
N GLU A 936 -0.89 6.80 -39.99
CA GLU A 936 -1.74 7.90 -40.46
C GLU A 936 -2.98 8.12 -39.58
N SER A 937 -3.44 7.09 -38.86
CA SER A 937 -4.59 7.21 -37.94
C SER A 937 -4.26 7.92 -36.63
N ASP A 938 -2.98 7.95 -36.24
CA ASP A 938 -2.48 8.64 -35.05
C ASP A 938 -1.27 9.50 -35.40
N ALA A 939 -1.47 10.82 -35.39
CA ALA A 939 -0.43 11.80 -35.73
C ALA A 939 0.73 11.87 -34.73
N GLU A 940 0.58 11.29 -33.53
CA GLU A 940 1.66 11.20 -32.54
C GLU A 940 2.62 10.05 -32.84
N LEU A 941 2.14 8.95 -33.45
CA LEU A 941 3.01 7.82 -33.79
C LEU A 941 4.02 8.19 -34.87
N ILE A 942 5.28 7.81 -34.65
CA ILE A 942 6.38 8.06 -35.60
C ILE A 942 6.98 6.79 -36.18
N ALA A 943 6.73 5.65 -35.54
CA ALA A 943 7.23 4.34 -35.96
C ALA A 943 6.29 3.21 -35.53
N CYS A 944 6.31 2.12 -36.29
CA CYS A 944 5.62 0.89 -35.92
C CYS A 944 6.40 -0.37 -36.35
N THR A 945 6.16 -1.49 -35.67
CA THR A 945 6.68 -2.83 -36.00
C THR A 945 5.55 -3.86 -36.02
N THR A 946 5.79 -5.01 -36.63
CA THR A 946 4.88 -6.17 -36.72
C THR A 946 5.51 -7.41 -36.09
N GLY A 947 4.77 -8.52 -36.06
CA GLY A 947 5.29 -9.84 -35.70
C GLY A 947 5.77 -10.66 -36.91
N TYR A 948 6.52 -11.72 -36.64
CA TYR A 948 6.86 -12.79 -37.58
C TYR A 948 6.59 -14.18 -36.98
N ILE A 949 6.44 -15.18 -37.86
CA ILE A 949 6.54 -16.61 -37.53
C ILE A 949 7.78 -17.17 -38.22
N ARG A 950 8.56 -18.02 -37.53
CA ARG A 950 9.75 -18.65 -38.11
C ARG A 950 9.48 -20.09 -38.51
N VAL A 951 9.85 -20.45 -39.74
CA VAL A 951 9.63 -21.78 -40.30
C VAL A 951 10.92 -22.31 -40.93
N ASP A 952 11.25 -23.58 -40.68
CA ASP A 952 12.39 -24.25 -41.30
C ASP A 952 12.04 -24.89 -42.66
N GLU A 953 13.03 -25.41 -43.38
CA GLU A 953 12.85 -26.07 -44.68
C GLU A 953 11.92 -27.30 -44.66
N ASN A 954 11.55 -27.83 -43.49
CA ASN A 954 10.66 -28.98 -43.33
C ASN A 954 9.22 -28.55 -42.96
N SER A 955 8.94 -27.24 -42.99
CA SER A 955 7.71 -26.61 -42.48
C SER A 955 7.51 -26.75 -40.97
N ASN A 956 8.56 -26.93 -40.17
CA ASN A 956 8.42 -26.86 -38.71
C ASN A 956 8.41 -25.40 -38.25
N ILE A 957 7.44 -25.08 -37.40
CA ILE A 957 7.36 -23.78 -36.74
C ILE A 957 8.35 -23.78 -35.57
N ILE A 958 9.17 -22.73 -35.47
CA ILE A 958 10.19 -22.60 -34.44
C ILE A 958 9.62 -21.94 -33.18
N TYR A 959 9.52 -22.72 -32.10
CA TYR A 959 9.12 -22.24 -30.77
C TYR A 959 10.33 -21.85 -29.94
N ARG A 960 10.33 -20.65 -29.34
CA ARG A 960 11.38 -20.22 -28.40
C ARG A 960 10.80 -19.38 -27.27
N GLY A 961 11.07 -19.75 -26.01
CA GLY A 961 10.82 -18.91 -24.85
C GLY A 961 9.34 -18.71 -24.52
N LYS A 962 8.69 -17.89 -25.33
CA LYS A 962 7.35 -17.33 -25.14
C LYS A 962 6.31 -17.75 -26.18
N GLY A 963 6.71 -18.47 -27.24
CA GLY A 963 5.79 -18.84 -28.32
C GLY A 963 6.46 -18.88 -29.70
N ALA A 964 5.62 -19.06 -30.72
CA ALA A 964 5.99 -19.04 -32.14
C ALA A 964 5.86 -17.65 -32.77
N LEU A 965 4.92 -16.81 -32.31
CA LEU A 965 4.77 -15.44 -32.79
C LEU A 965 5.78 -14.53 -32.07
N ARG A 966 6.61 -13.85 -32.85
CA ARG A 966 7.75 -13.08 -32.32
C ARG A 966 7.75 -11.66 -32.86
N HIS A 967 8.24 -10.73 -32.04
CA HIS A 967 8.49 -9.36 -32.49
C HIS A 967 9.52 -9.34 -33.63
N ALA A 968 9.19 -8.66 -34.74
CA ALA A 968 10.04 -8.54 -35.91
C ALA A 968 10.72 -7.16 -35.98
N CYS A 969 11.91 -6.98 -35.40
CA CYS A 969 12.63 -5.69 -35.50
C CYS A 969 12.94 -5.31 -36.96
N ILE A 970 13.09 -6.31 -37.84
CA ILE A 970 13.22 -6.13 -39.30
C ILE A 970 12.02 -5.43 -39.94
N SER A 971 10.82 -5.54 -39.35
CA SER A 971 9.59 -4.97 -39.92
C SER A 971 9.44 -3.46 -39.69
N LEU A 972 10.36 -2.84 -38.95
CA LEU A 972 10.28 -1.44 -38.52
C LEU A 972 9.94 -0.51 -39.68
N MET A 973 8.79 0.15 -39.58
CA MET A 973 8.38 1.26 -40.45
C MET A 973 8.43 2.56 -39.66
N PHE A 974 9.00 3.63 -40.23
CA PHE A 974 9.06 4.93 -39.57
C PHE A 974 9.00 6.12 -40.52
N GLU A 975 8.62 7.30 -39.99
CA GLU A 975 8.63 8.56 -40.73
C GLU A 975 10.06 9.07 -40.96
N ARG A 976 10.51 8.99 -42.22
CA ARG A 976 11.90 9.15 -42.62
C ARG A 976 12.50 10.46 -42.14
N GLU A 977 11.86 11.58 -42.44
CA GLU A 977 12.41 12.90 -42.15
C GLU A 977 12.49 13.18 -40.65
N LYS A 978 11.48 12.78 -39.87
CA LYS A 978 11.50 12.97 -38.40
C LYS A 978 12.63 12.17 -37.76
N ILE A 979 12.78 10.90 -38.12
CA ILE A 979 13.72 10.01 -37.46
C ILE A 979 15.14 10.24 -37.95
N VAL A 980 15.40 10.21 -39.26
CA VAL A 980 16.76 10.29 -39.81
C VAL A 980 17.42 11.63 -39.48
N ASN A 981 16.69 12.75 -39.56
CA ASN A 981 17.24 14.05 -39.22
C ASN A 981 17.61 14.18 -37.73
N ARG A 982 16.98 13.38 -36.86
CA ARG A 982 17.18 13.46 -35.41
C ARG A 982 18.20 12.47 -34.88
N ILE A 983 18.13 11.21 -35.28
CA ILE A 983 18.95 10.12 -34.71
C ILE A 983 19.92 9.48 -35.73
N GLY A 984 19.91 9.96 -36.98
CA GLY A 984 20.82 9.51 -38.02
C GLY A 984 20.50 8.11 -38.54
N PHE A 985 21.52 7.27 -38.64
CA PHE A 985 21.51 5.98 -39.36
C PHE A 985 21.69 4.78 -38.42
N PHE A 986 21.51 3.55 -38.92
CA PHE A 986 21.85 2.35 -38.13
C PHE A 986 23.34 2.37 -37.76
N ASP A 987 23.68 1.81 -36.58
CA ASP A 987 25.08 1.55 -36.29
C ASP A 987 25.66 0.58 -37.32
N SER A 988 26.83 0.92 -37.87
CA SER A 988 27.47 0.17 -38.95
C SER A 988 28.18 -1.05 -38.36
N ILE A 989 27.40 -2.09 -38.10
CA ILE A 989 27.82 -3.35 -37.47
C ILE A 989 27.34 -4.54 -38.30
N ARG A 990 27.80 -5.76 -38.02
CA ARG A 990 27.41 -6.97 -38.75
C ARG A 990 26.00 -7.47 -38.46
N VAL A 991 25.58 -7.46 -37.19
CA VAL A 991 24.31 -8.08 -36.73
C VAL A 991 23.68 -7.29 -35.57
N SER A 992 22.35 -7.32 -35.44
CA SER A 992 21.57 -6.79 -34.30
C SER A 992 21.44 -5.26 -34.17
N ALA A 993 21.84 -4.46 -35.17
CA ALA A 993 21.63 -3.02 -35.16
C ALA A 993 20.16 -2.59 -35.39
N ASP A 994 19.29 -3.49 -35.86
CA ASP A 994 17.84 -3.27 -35.95
C ASP A 994 17.22 -3.06 -34.57
N SER A 995 17.56 -3.96 -33.64
CA SER A 995 17.16 -3.89 -32.24
C SER A 995 17.73 -2.64 -31.57
N GLU A 996 18.95 -2.23 -31.94
CA GLU A 996 19.56 -1.00 -31.44
C GLU A 996 18.84 0.25 -31.95
N TYR A 997 18.54 0.29 -33.24
CA TYR A 997 17.92 1.45 -33.87
C TYR A 997 16.48 1.66 -33.39
N GLU A 998 15.69 0.58 -33.30
CA GLU A 998 14.36 0.64 -32.68
C GLU A 998 14.42 1.12 -31.22
N ALA A 999 15.37 0.57 -30.44
CA ALA A 999 15.58 1.01 -29.07
C ALA A 999 16.03 2.48 -28.99
N ARG A 1000 16.81 2.97 -29.94
CA ARG A 1000 17.24 4.37 -30.00
C ARG A 1000 16.09 5.30 -30.35
N ILE A 1001 15.21 4.91 -31.27
CA ILE A 1001 13.97 5.64 -31.57
C ILE A 1001 13.15 5.79 -30.28
N SER A 1002 12.88 4.66 -29.60
CA SER A 1002 12.14 4.65 -28.34
C SER A 1002 12.81 5.50 -27.24
N THR A 1003 14.14 5.51 -27.20
CA THR A 1003 14.94 6.28 -26.23
C THR A 1003 14.83 7.79 -26.47
N VAL A 1004 14.83 8.22 -27.73
CA VAL A 1004 14.92 9.64 -28.09
C VAL A 1004 13.55 10.30 -28.17
N PHE A 1005 12.55 9.57 -28.68
CA PHE A 1005 11.22 10.11 -28.89
C PHE A 1005 10.25 9.74 -27.77
N GLY A 1006 10.40 8.56 -27.17
CA GLY A 1006 9.45 7.97 -26.22
C GLY A 1006 8.89 6.66 -26.75
N LYS A 1007 8.56 5.72 -25.85
CA LYS A 1007 8.03 4.40 -26.23
C LYS A 1007 6.58 4.47 -26.69
N GLU A 1008 5.83 5.43 -26.18
CA GLU A 1008 4.45 5.72 -26.50
C GLU A 1008 4.25 6.15 -27.96
N TYR A 1009 5.29 6.68 -28.60
CA TYR A 1009 5.26 7.08 -30.02
C TYR A 1009 5.66 5.96 -30.99
N VAL A 1010 5.90 4.74 -30.46
CA VAL A 1010 6.27 3.55 -31.23
C VAL A 1010 5.24 2.46 -31.00
N SER A 1011 4.47 2.13 -32.03
CA SER A 1011 3.44 1.08 -31.95
C SER A 1011 4.01 -0.30 -32.31
N HIS A 1012 3.60 -1.35 -31.59
CA HIS A 1012 3.90 -2.72 -31.98
C HIS A 1012 2.60 -3.47 -32.31
N LEU A 1013 2.43 -3.77 -33.58
CA LEU A 1013 1.30 -4.52 -34.11
C LEU A 1013 1.57 -6.02 -33.91
N HIS A 1014 0.79 -6.66 -33.05
CA HIS A 1014 0.93 -8.07 -32.70
C HIS A 1014 0.41 -9.02 -33.80
N LEU A 1015 0.61 -8.69 -35.07
CA LEU A 1015 0.15 -9.46 -36.23
C LEU A 1015 1.32 -10.20 -36.90
N PRO A 1016 1.17 -11.47 -37.32
CA PRO A 1016 2.20 -12.29 -37.94
C PRO A 1016 2.44 -11.95 -39.43
N LEU A 1017 2.77 -10.70 -39.73
CA LEU A 1017 2.82 -10.19 -41.10
C LEU A 1017 4.10 -10.56 -41.89
N ILE A 1018 4.99 -11.34 -41.30
CA ILE A 1018 6.20 -11.89 -41.93
C ILE A 1018 6.30 -13.38 -41.60
N VAL A 1019 6.60 -14.20 -42.59
CA VAL A 1019 7.04 -15.59 -42.38
C VAL A 1019 8.53 -15.66 -42.70
N ALA A 1020 9.33 -15.88 -41.66
CA ALA A 1020 10.78 -15.81 -41.75
C ALA A 1020 11.40 -17.20 -41.92
N SER A 1021 12.27 -17.34 -42.91
CA SER A 1021 12.94 -18.61 -43.21
C SER A 1021 14.02 -18.91 -42.18
N VAL A 1022 14.14 -20.17 -41.77
CA VAL A 1022 15.20 -20.63 -40.87
C VAL A 1022 16.04 -21.67 -41.57
N ARG A 1023 17.26 -21.27 -41.96
CA ARG A 1023 18.27 -22.16 -42.57
C ARG A 1023 19.44 -22.39 -41.64
N SER A 1024 20.06 -23.56 -41.74
CA SER A 1024 21.21 -24.00 -40.92
C SER A 1024 22.44 -23.10 -41.05
N GLU A 1025 22.63 -22.44 -42.20
CA GLU A 1025 23.76 -21.53 -42.48
C GLU A 1025 23.49 -20.06 -42.07
N SER A 1026 22.30 -19.74 -41.55
CA SER A 1026 21.96 -18.37 -41.20
C SER A 1026 22.80 -17.83 -40.02
N LEU A 1027 23.10 -16.52 -40.04
CA LEU A 1027 23.85 -15.82 -38.97
C LEU A 1027 23.18 -15.90 -37.58
N SER A 1028 21.92 -16.33 -37.51
CA SER A 1028 21.17 -16.49 -36.27
C SER A 1028 21.12 -17.94 -35.76
N GLN A 1029 21.50 -18.92 -36.58
CA GLN A 1029 21.51 -20.35 -36.26
C GLN A 1029 22.90 -20.98 -36.24
N GLY A 1030 23.89 -20.39 -36.90
CA GLY A 1030 25.25 -20.92 -36.99
C GLY A 1030 26.35 -19.91 -36.62
N GLY A 1031 27.48 -20.43 -36.13
CA GLY A 1031 28.70 -19.66 -35.89
C GLY A 1031 28.71 -18.82 -34.60
N LYS A 1032 29.70 -17.93 -34.49
CA LYS A 1032 29.98 -17.13 -33.27
C LYS A 1032 28.87 -16.16 -32.85
N PHE A 1033 27.91 -15.88 -33.73
CA PHE A 1033 26.78 -14.97 -33.48
C PHE A 1033 25.44 -15.69 -33.30
N GLN A 1034 25.45 -17.02 -33.15
CA GLN A 1034 24.26 -17.83 -32.93
C GLN A 1034 23.51 -17.36 -31.67
N LEU A 1035 22.17 -17.33 -31.75
CA LEU A 1035 21.33 -17.15 -30.56
C LEU A 1035 21.29 -18.44 -29.75
N ASP A 1036 21.62 -18.33 -28.47
CA ASP A 1036 21.54 -19.41 -27.49
C ASP A 1036 20.06 -19.76 -27.20
N TRP A 1037 19.80 -20.94 -26.62
CA TRP A 1037 18.46 -21.33 -26.19
C TRP A 1037 17.89 -20.38 -25.11
N MET A 1038 18.78 -19.70 -24.37
CA MET A 1038 18.44 -18.61 -23.45
C MET A 1038 18.23 -17.24 -24.14
N GLY A 1039 18.39 -17.15 -25.47
CA GLY A 1039 18.30 -15.90 -26.24
C GLY A 1039 19.67 -15.32 -26.62
N LEU A 1040 19.86 -14.02 -26.40
CA LEU A 1040 21.12 -13.35 -26.74
C LEU A 1040 22.27 -13.88 -25.87
N SER A 1041 23.39 -14.17 -26.51
CA SER A 1041 24.63 -14.63 -25.88
C SER A 1041 25.84 -14.07 -26.62
N GLY A 1042 27.02 -14.16 -26.00
CA GLY A 1042 28.30 -13.78 -26.60
C GLY A 1042 28.30 -12.34 -27.14
N PRO A 1043 28.90 -12.10 -28.32
CA PRO A 1043 29.05 -10.75 -28.88
C PRO A 1043 27.72 -9.99 -29.01
N ARG A 1044 26.61 -10.65 -29.37
CA ARG A 1044 25.31 -9.95 -29.52
C ARG A 1044 24.79 -9.41 -28.18
N LEU A 1045 25.02 -10.15 -27.09
CA LEU A 1045 24.64 -9.71 -25.75
C LEU A 1045 25.54 -8.55 -25.32
N GLU A 1046 26.86 -8.66 -25.51
CA GLU A 1046 27.80 -7.58 -25.23
C GLU A 1046 27.43 -6.30 -25.99
N TYR A 1047 27.17 -6.39 -27.30
CA TYR A 1047 26.72 -5.26 -28.12
C TYR A 1047 25.42 -4.64 -27.59
N ARG A 1048 24.42 -5.46 -27.25
CA ARG A 1048 23.17 -4.98 -26.65
C ARG A 1048 23.41 -4.19 -25.38
N GLN A 1049 24.30 -4.68 -24.54
CA GLN A 1049 24.65 -3.97 -23.33
C GLN A 1049 25.37 -2.65 -23.62
N GLN A 1050 26.26 -2.60 -24.61
CA GLN A 1050 26.96 -1.36 -24.99
C GLN A 1050 26.02 -0.29 -25.52
N TYR A 1051 25.11 -0.63 -26.43
CA TYR A 1051 24.16 0.38 -26.90
C TYR A 1051 23.17 0.80 -25.80
N GLN A 1052 22.83 -0.06 -24.84
CA GLN A 1052 22.01 0.32 -23.70
C GLN A 1052 22.70 1.34 -22.79
N ILE A 1053 24.04 1.28 -22.67
CA ILE A 1053 24.82 2.32 -22.00
C ILE A 1053 24.73 3.61 -22.81
N TYR A 1054 24.99 3.54 -24.11
CA TYR A 1054 24.93 4.68 -25.03
C TYR A 1054 23.57 5.39 -24.99
N HIS A 1055 22.47 4.64 -25.08
CA HIS A 1055 21.10 5.14 -25.00
C HIS A 1055 20.82 5.84 -23.68
N ARG A 1056 21.39 5.33 -22.58
CA ARG A 1056 21.28 6.01 -21.30
C ARG A 1056 22.08 7.31 -21.26
N GLU A 1057 23.27 7.32 -21.85
CA GLU A 1057 24.07 8.54 -21.99
C GLU A 1057 23.35 9.59 -22.85
N ILE A 1058 22.55 9.18 -23.84
CA ILE A 1058 21.64 10.05 -24.60
C ILE A 1058 20.56 10.65 -23.68
N ILE A 1059 19.85 9.82 -22.91
CA ILE A 1059 18.80 10.28 -21.98
C ILE A 1059 19.35 11.31 -20.99
N LEU A 1060 20.57 11.10 -20.51
CA LEU A 1060 21.25 11.99 -19.55
C LEU A 1060 21.84 13.24 -20.21
N GLY A 1061 21.72 13.41 -21.53
CA GLY A 1061 22.31 14.52 -22.30
C GLY A 1061 23.84 14.48 -22.37
N ALA A 1062 24.47 13.35 -22.02
CA ALA A 1062 25.92 13.18 -22.01
C ALA A 1062 26.48 12.80 -23.40
N LYS A 1063 25.65 12.26 -24.28
CA LYS A 1063 26.01 11.95 -25.67
C LYS A 1063 24.91 12.37 -26.64
N ASP A 1064 25.33 12.66 -27.87
CA ASP A 1064 24.42 12.89 -28.99
C ASP A 1064 23.76 11.57 -29.44
N CYS A 1065 22.49 11.63 -29.82
CA CYS A 1065 21.73 10.52 -30.37
C CYS A 1065 21.97 10.27 -31.86
N TYR A 1066 22.61 11.21 -32.54
CA TYR A 1066 22.84 11.15 -33.97
C TYR A 1066 24.01 10.21 -34.31
N ILE A 1067 23.76 9.16 -35.09
CA ILE A 1067 24.81 8.33 -35.71
C ILE A 1067 24.98 8.73 -37.19
N PRO A 1068 26.17 9.23 -37.60
CA PRO A 1068 26.42 9.56 -39.00
C PRO A 1068 26.65 8.32 -39.85
N PHE A 1069 26.41 8.45 -41.15
CA PHE A 1069 26.82 7.48 -42.16
C PHE A 1069 27.47 8.20 -43.35
N PRO A 1070 28.69 7.80 -43.79
CA PRO A 1070 29.50 6.69 -43.28
C PRO A 1070 30.01 6.93 -41.84
N LEU A 1071 30.13 5.85 -41.07
CA LEU A 1071 30.56 5.91 -39.67
C LEU A 1071 32.09 5.91 -39.58
N GLU A 1072 32.72 7.09 -39.59
CA GLU A 1072 34.18 7.21 -39.47
C GLU A 1072 34.70 6.88 -38.06
N LYS A 1073 33.93 7.22 -37.03
CA LYS A 1073 34.26 6.98 -35.62
C LYS A 1073 33.03 6.49 -34.88
N ARG A 1074 33.17 5.34 -34.20
CA ARG A 1074 32.10 4.79 -33.36
C ARG A 1074 31.70 5.74 -32.23
N VAL A 1075 30.40 5.85 -32.02
CA VAL A 1075 29.78 6.63 -30.93
C VAL A 1075 29.72 5.86 -29.60
N PHE A 1076 29.79 4.53 -29.67
CA PHE A 1076 29.90 3.62 -28.53
C PHE A 1076 30.61 2.33 -28.93
N ASP A 1077 31.14 1.62 -27.92
CA ASP A 1077 31.94 0.42 -28.11
C ASP A 1077 31.09 -0.74 -28.63
N ALA A 1078 31.70 -1.62 -29.43
CA ALA A 1078 31.09 -2.87 -29.85
C ALA A 1078 32.16 -3.97 -29.88
N PRO A 1079 31.77 -5.24 -29.73
CA PRO A 1079 32.71 -6.35 -29.84
C PRO A 1079 33.44 -6.31 -31.18
N SER A 1080 34.77 -6.46 -31.15
CA SER A 1080 35.60 -6.33 -32.36
C SER A 1080 35.21 -7.30 -33.47
N GLU A 1081 34.67 -8.47 -33.12
CA GLU A 1081 34.19 -9.47 -34.09
C GLU A 1081 32.94 -9.04 -34.85
N MET A 1082 32.14 -8.14 -34.27
CA MET A 1082 30.93 -7.60 -34.90
C MET A 1082 31.20 -6.36 -35.77
N ILE A 1083 32.39 -5.78 -35.63
CA ILE A 1083 32.87 -4.65 -36.44
C ILE A 1083 33.54 -5.23 -37.70
N TRP A 1084 33.43 -4.51 -38.82
CA TRP A 1084 34.08 -4.89 -40.08
C TRP A 1084 35.56 -4.52 -40.13
#